data_AF-A0A4E0RVL7-F1
#
_entry.id   AF-A0A4E0RVL7-F1
#
_cell.length_a   1.000
_cell.length_b   1.000
_cell.length_c   1.000
_cell.angle_alpha   90.00
_cell.angle_beta   90.00
_cell.angle_gamma   90.00
#
_symmetry.space_group_name_H-M   'P 1'
#
loop_
_entity.id
_entity.type
_entity.pdbx_description
1 polymer ?
#
loop_
_entity_poly.entity_id
_entity_poly.type
_entity_poly.pdbx_seq_one_letter_code
_entity_poly.pdbx_strand_id
1 'polypeptide(L)'
;MEVSDRFRTKKSSPGDIRTLNACFGLEPSSVLDAYGYFMDVLLDRMIHLYSAVNSITLAYFVQRSGTADYCHCIDALWILLVRYTEKFQSGWFKHLHGKITKLLSHSKSMLHEPTSFERLRPNPVIQQCTESRSEFPNYEQNVWSVYWSLLAHTASVHRAYMNFSLQTEVPPASLQKYSIVIWLIRKLFLGEVLPSDKEVQVYLNCLLDLFAIWGPNLEVIRSLWIYFGRRLDYGFALTSEGRNSCSQNTRFASWFVELQKPPQSDLNAFHIFCHLLRRIPTSELPELMIILKVSLPTLTRQGAMRYLTLFGHLIFETLSKQSCDPTTTIHGFSSLVDALAETCQVSSTPEALHNWDMGRRCTTLHGIQLISLLCRHYCLQPDLKDIFCHLTDGLGQLAALQRLLRQSILESIKLSCSGSGPSRLSVMGWRSELTELCIRFGYELTEFDEEHFMGIGYPLVPLVTLFLDRSFFQSVRCPNDSDWLVFLKRLFFLANEMRSLSFESVDYLWSDMFPVLKNCVSRSRDQSQLFTRNVVHNFADLALQFVKMCAAESGASGPDHERTMALFELFSADASVDPAVRFAFCEICYSTTASLKSTVSLFGTELFNNVEMAWRFFTIWLIYGLIIRPACDDRANNQLGSSVQLTSVDAEILAFFAPDLAALFNEIDPEYTLISIAAKFDLCKSFHERMAYKSLAGRHLGRVCDVLCELFSISSLTDDQQAGLDATHIPNCSRETLCSIGFHAASLLIRHCAVLLYTPMVGDANGSSLEQVITAFFLPRQLYELSKFRSTSHLTNIEEGLLLSALVIECMRDKLPDFTNGLSQLSWRSDTYVARIIRDSIRLYYKHLGGACIAMAVLNSPPDFRTHLLQLVVQEAVAEIGSNAQELDSQVMVQYVNKWLTFAKQIHRETHSAEAHQRDAPFIVWPLLNAFGSSNFCNRARSDVKQDARKLMTEYKQAVKNVKTVELREEIRRHCESLHQKSTKNTDLIHFFEI
;
A
#
# COMPACT_ATOMS: atom_id res chain seq x y z
N MET A 1 -15.25 34.87 66.28
CA MET A 1 -16.58 35.07 65.67
C MET A 1 -17.16 36.46 65.97
N GLU A 2 -17.14 36.98 67.20
CA GLU A 2 -17.67 38.33 67.51
C GLU A 2 -17.01 39.51 66.73
N VAL A 3 -15.74 39.38 66.33
CA VAL A 3 -15.05 40.37 65.49
C VAL A 3 -15.56 40.33 64.03
N SER A 4 -16.00 39.16 63.56
CA SER A 4 -16.49 38.97 62.18
C SER A 4 -17.83 39.67 61.95
N ASP A 5 -18.72 39.67 62.95
CA ASP A 5 -20.04 40.30 62.85
C ASP A 5 -19.99 41.84 62.94
N ARG A 6 -19.00 42.42 63.65
CA ARG A 6 -18.82 43.88 63.70
C ARG A 6 -18.23 44.46 62.41
N PHE A 7 -17.40 43.71 61.67
CA PHE A 7 -16.77 44.18 60.43
C PHE A 7 -17.64 43.98 59.16
N ARG A 8 -18.71 43.17 59.24
CA ARG A 8 -19.70 42.98 58.16
C ARG A 8 -20.60 44.20 57.95
N THR A 9 -20.81 45.04 58.96
CA THR A 9 -21.63 46.25 58.84
C THR A 9 -20.78 47.45 58.42
N LYS A 10 -21.34 48.38 57.62
CA LYS A 10 -20.67 49.52 56.97
C LYS A 10 -19.99 50.55 57.92
N LYS A 11 -19.83 50.26 59.21
CA LYS A 11 -19.22 51.15 60.22
C LYS A 11 -18.25 50.36 61.11
N SER A 12 -16.98 50.28 60.72
CA SER A 12 -15.91 50.08 61.69
C SER A 12 -15.34 51.45 62.06
N SER A 13 -15.34 51.77 63.35
CA SER A 13 -14.78 53.02 63.87
C SER A 13 -13.28 52.84 64.17
N PRO A 14 -12.47 53.92 64.19
CA PRO A 14 -11.05 53.85 64.57
C PRO A 14 -10.79 53.27 65.99
N GLY A 15 -11.82 53.15 66.83
CA GLY A 15 -11.73 52.66 68.20
C GLY A 15 -11.48 51.16 68.34
N ASP A 16 -12.00 50.33 67.43
CA ASP A 16 -11.95 48.86 67.57
C ASP A 16 -10.54 48.26 67.33
N ILE A 17 -9.63 49.02 66.71
CA ILE A 17 -8.27 48.58 66.37
C ILE A 17 -7.24 49.05 67.41
N ARG A 18 -7.54 50.10 68.18
CA ARG A 18 -6.75 50.45 69.37
C ARG A 18 -6.78 49.33 70.40
N THR A 19 -7.92 48.66 70.55
CA THR A 19 -8.08 47.53 71.48
C THR A 19 -7.29 46.29 71.03
N LEU A 20 -7.28 46.00 69.72
CA LEU A 20 -6.46 44.94 69.13
C LEU A 20 -4.95 45.23 69.24
N ASN A 21 -4.53 46.47 68.99
CA ASN A 21 -3.13 46.89 69.13
C ASN A 21 -2.65 46.87 70.59
N ALA A 22 -3.51 47.21 71.55
CA ALA A 22 -3.22 47.08 72.98
C ALA A 22 -3.07 45.62 73.41
N CYS A 23 -3.88 44.70 72.86
CA CYS A 23 -3.73 43.25 73.10
C CYS A 23 -2.44 42.66 72.53
N PHE A 24 -1.84 43.29 71.51
CA PHE A 24 -0.58 42.88 70.89
C PHE A 24 0.64 43.73 71.30
N GLY A 25 0.48 44.68 72.22
CA GLY A 25 1.57 45.51 72.75
C GLY A 25 2.16 46.52 71.76
N LEU A 26 1.40 46.96 70.75
CA LEU A 26 1.88 47.87 69.71
C LEU A 26 1.49 49.32 70.04
N GLU A 27 2.45 50.20 70.36
CA GLU A 27 2.26 51.65 70.48
C GLU A 27 2.62 52.37 69.17
N PRO A 28 1.65 52.96 68.44
CA PRO A 28 1.91 53.67 67.20
C PRO A 28 1.97 55.20 67.39
N SER A 29 2.89 55.87 66.69
CA SER A 29 3.01 57.33 66.66
C SER A 29 1.93 58.04 65.82
N SER A 30 1.14 57.30 65.02
CA SER A 30 -0.07 57.79 64.35
C SER A 30 -1.09 56.67 64.11
N VAL A 31 -2.39 56.99 64.07
CA VAL A 31 -3.49 56.01 63.87
C VAL A 31 -3.45 55.34 62.48
N LEU A 32 -2.85 56.00 61.48
CA LEU A 32 -2.66 55.46 60.13
C LEU A 32 -1.48 54.47 60.04
N ASP A 33 -0.37 54.71 60.76
CA ASP A 33 0.80 53.83 60.75
C ASP A 33 0.59 52.52 61.53
N ALA A 34 -0.18 52.58 62.62
CA ALA A 34 -0.52 51.40 63.44
C ALA A 34 -1.27 50.31 62.65
N TYR A 35 -2.22 50.80 61.85
CA TYR A 35 -3.18 49.99 61.13
C TYR A 35 -2.51 49.38 59.89
N GLY A 36 -1.63 50.14 59.24
CA GLY A 36 -0.72 49.63 58.22
C GLY A 36 0.19 48.53 58.77
N TYR A 37 0.82 48.74 59.93
CA TYR A 37 1.72 47.75 60.54
C TYR A 37 1.01 46.44 60.94
N PHE A 38 -0.16 46.51 61.56
CA PHE A 38 -0.94 45.30 61.90
C PHE A 38 -1.37 44.51 60.66
N MET A 39 -1.85 45.20 59.62
CA MET A 39 -2.26 44.56 58.37
C MET A 39 -1.06 43.98 57.59
N ASP A 40 0.11 44.61 57.69
CA ASP A 40 1.37 44.10 57.15
C ASP A 40 1.81 42.82 57.89
N VAL A 41 1.72 42.78 59.21
CA VAL A 41 2.03 41.58 60.03
C VAL A 41 1.02 40.46 59.75
N LEU A 42 -0.27 40.79 59.60
CA LEU A 42 -1.32 39.82 59.25
C LEU A 42 -1.07 39.24 57.84
N LEU A 43 -0.72 40.09 56.87
CA LEU A 43 -0.35 39.67 55.52
C LEU A 43 0.88 38.76 55.54
N ASP A 44 1.94 39.12 56.27
CA ASP A 44 3.14 38.28 56.42
C ASP A 44 2.77 36.90 57.03
N ARG A 45 1.97 36.89 58.10
CA ARG A 45 1.49 35.64 58.74
C ARG A 45 0.61 34.81 57.82
N MET A 46 -0.22 35.44 56.99
CA MET A 46 -1.07 34.74 56.02
C MET A 46 -0.30 34.19 54.83
N ILE A 47 0.73 34.90 54.36
CA ILE A 47 1.67 34.38 53.36
C ILE A 47 2.40 33.15 53.91
N HIS A 48 2.87 33.22 55.16
CA HIS A 48 3.50 32.07 55.83
C HIS A 48 2.54 30.90 56.03
N LEU A 49 1.31 31.14 56.51
CA LEU A 49 0.29 30.11 56.66
C LEU A 49 -0.03 29.44 55.31
N TYR A 50 -0.20 30.22 54.25
CA TYR A 50 -0.45 29.72 52.90
C TYR A 50 0.73 28.88 52.38
N SER A 51 1.98 29.31 52.62
CA SER A 51 3.18 28.55 52.25
C SER A 51 3.32 27.22 53.00
N ALA A 52 3.04 27.21 54.31
CA ALA A 52 3.14 26.03 55.17
C ALA A 52 2.05 24.99 54.83
N VAL A 53 0.84 25.47 54.52
CA VAL A 53 -0.25 24.62 54.04
C VAL A 53 0.13 24.04 52.68
N ASN A 54 0.60 24.82 51.71
CA ASN A 54 1.00 24.29 50.40
C ASN A 54 2.19 23.32 50.44
N SER A 55 3.18 23.52 51.32
CA SER A 55 4.33 22.60 51.46
C SER A 55 3.97 21.22 52.02
N ILE A 56 2.92 21.12 52.84
CA ILE A 56 2.41 19.85 53.37
C ILE A 56 1.42 19.20 52.37
N THR A 57 0.82 20.00 51.51
CA THR A 57 -0.33 19.61 50.66
C THR A 57 0.09 19.16 49.24
N LEU A 58 1.32 19.44 48.80
CA LEU A 58 1.83 19.01 47.50
C LEU A 58 1.98 17.48 47.36
N ALA A 59 1.97 16.73 48.46
CA ALA A 59 2.16 15.27 48.45
C ALA A 59 0.85 14.46 48.47
N TYR A 60 -0.33 15.05 48.68
CA TYR A 60 -1.55 14.25 48.94
C TYR A 60 -2.86 14.76 48.33
N PHE A 61 -2.94 15.99 47.83
CA PHE A 61 -4.25 16.63 47.55
C PHE A 61 -4.64 16.75 46.06
N VAL A 62 -3.77 16.34 45.13
CA VAL A 62 -4.10 16.41 43.68
C VAL A 62 -5.03 15.27 43.23
N GLN A 63 -5.33 14.27 44.07
CA GLN A 63 -6.01 13.05 43.60
C GLN A 63 -7.44 12.79 44.07
N ARG A 64 -8.14 13.68 44.80
CA ARG A 64 -9.57 13.43 45.10
C ARG A 64 -10.42 14.69 45.15
N SER A 65 -11.36 14.74 44.21
CA SER A 65 -12.62 15.47 44.28
C SER A 65 -13.33 15.29 45.63
N GLY A 66 -13.96 16.38 46.09
CA GLY A 66 -15.01 16.36 47.11
C GLY A 66 -14.54 16.76 48.50
N THR A 67 -14.83 18.02 48.86
CA THR A 67 -14.95 18.53 50.25
C THR A 67 -13.75 18.27 51.18
N ALA A 68 -12.76 19.16 51.13
CA ALA A 68 -11.90 19.39 52.28
C ALA A 68 -12.24 20.77 52.87
N ASP A 69 -12.56 20.80 54.17
CA ASP A 69 -13.01 21.98 54.91
C ASP A 69 -11.97 23.11 54.86
N TYR A 70 -12.07 23.96 53.83
CA TYR A 70 -11.44 25.27 53.81
C TYR A 70 -12.04 26.09 54.94
N CYS A 71 -11.22 26.53 55.89
CA CYS A 71 -11.70 27.36 56.97
C CYS A 71 -12.20 28.71 56.41
N HIS A 72 -13.51 28.94 56.43
CA HIS A 72 -14.15 30.20 56.00
C HIS A 72 -13.55 31.45 56.69
N CYS A 73 -12.86 31.28 57.81
CA CYS A 73 -12.15 32.37 58.50
C CYS A 73 -10.94 32.88 57.68
N ILE A 74 -10.23 32.00 56.95
CA ILE A 74 -9.06 32.36 56.14
C ILE A 74 -9.49 33.19 54.92
N ASP A 75 -10.56 32.77 54.24
CA ASP A 75 -11.13 33.55 53.13
C ASP A 75 -11.65 34.90 53.60
N ALA A 76 -12.32 34.95 54.76
CA ALA A 76 -12.78 36.20 55.36
C ALA A 76 -11.61 37.15 55.70
N LEU A 77 -10.47 36.62 56.17
CA LEU A 77 -9.26 37.41 56.42
C LEU A 77 -8.63 37.92 55.13
N TRP A 78 -8.56 37.11 54.06
CA TRP A 78 -8.13 37.58 52.74
C TRP A 78 -9.04 38.68 52.20
N ILE A 79 -10.37 38.55 52.34
CA ILE A 79 -11.34 39.58 51.94
C ILE A 79 -11.12 40.87 52.74
N LEU A 80 -10.88 40.79 54.05
CA LEU A 80 -10.61 41.95 54.91
C LEU A 80 -9.30 42.66 54.52
N LEU A 81 -8.25 41.90 54.23
CA LEU A 81 -6.96 42.42 53.74
C LEU A 81 -7.13 43.15 52.41
N VAL A 82 -7.76 42.51 51.42
CA VAL A 82 -8.04 43.11 50.11
C VAL A 82 -8.85 44.40 50.26
N ARG A 83 -9.93 44.36 51.03
CA ARG A 83 -10.83 45.51 51.29
C ARG A 83 -10.09 46.70 51.89
N TYR A 84 -9.21 46.45 52.86
CA TYR A 84 -8.46 47.52 53.52
C TYR A 84 -7.46 48.17 52.56
N THR A 85 -6.67 47.35 51.86
CA THR A 85 -5.63 47.85 50.96
C THR A 85 -6.21 48.62 49.77
N GLU A 86 -7.35 48.18 49.23
CA GLU A 86 -8.08 48.91 48.19
C GLU A 86 -8.60 50.27 48.70
N LYS A 87 -9.03 50.35 49.95
CA LYS A 87 -9.57 51.58 50.55
C LYS A 87 -8.48 52.61 50.91
N PHE A 88 -7.30 52.17 51.32
CA PHE A 88 -6.27 53.06 51.90
C PHE A 88 -4.98 53.19 51.08
N GLN A 89 -4.66 52.23 50.20
CA GLN A 89 -3.40 52.23 49.43
C GLN A 89 -3.60 52.19 47.91
N SER A 90 -4.84 52.24 47.41
CA SER A 90 -5.18 52.32 45.98
C SER A 90 -4.50 51.24 45.12
N GLY A 91 -4.90 49.98 45.35
CA GLY A 91 -4.53 48.83 44.50
C GLY A 91 -3.88 47.68 45.26
N TRP A 92 -4.66 46.62 45.50
CA TRP A 92 -4.22 45.40 46.21
C TRP A 92 -2.99 44.77 45.59
N PHE A 93 -2.98 44.55 44.27
CA PHE A 93 -1.90 43.83 43.59
C PHE A 93 -0.57 44.59 43.64
N LYS A 94 -0.59 45.93 43.57
CA LYS A 94 0.62 46.76 43.68
C LYS A 94 1.23 46.69 45.08
N HIS A 95 0.38 46.70 46.11
CA HIS A 95 0.80 46.51 47.50
C HIS A 95 1.38 45.11 47.72
N LEU A 96 0.68 44.05 47.27
CA LEU A 96 1.15 42.67 47.36
C LEU A 96 2.51 42.48 46.67
N HIS A 97 2.65 43.03 45.46
CA HIS A 97 3.90 43.01 44.71
C HIS A 97 5.05 43.66 45.46
N GLY A 98 4.85 44.89 45.95
CA GLY A 98 5.87 45.64 46.70
C GLY A 98 6.26 44.98 48.02
N LYS A 99 5.34 44.23 48.65
CA LYS A 99 5.62 43.46 49.87
C LYS A 99 6.48 42.23 49.59
N ILE A 100 6.10 41.42 48.60
CA ILE A 100 6.84 40.21 48.25
C ILE A 100 8.24 40.54 47.71
N THR A 101 8.39 41.61 46.90
CA THR A 101 9.72 42.06 46.46
C THR A 101 10.60 42.55 47.60
N LYS A 102 10.04 43.20 48.63
CA LYS A 102 10.79 43.59 49.85
C LYS A 102 11.20 42.39 50.70
N LEU A 103 10.32 41.39 50.83
CA LEU A 103 10.64 40.14 51.52
C LEU A 103 11.80 39.40 50.82
N LEU A 104 11.79 39.38 49.48
CA LEU A 104 12.84 38.79 48.65
C LEU A 104 14.16 39.59 48.67
N SER A 105 14.14 40.90 48.91
CA SER A 105 15.35 41.72 48.99
C SER A 105 16.04 41.67 50.35
N HIS A 106 15.29 41.43 51.44
CA HIS A 106 15.81 41.37 52.81
C HIS A 106 16.58 40.08 53.12
N SER A 107 16.51 39.05 52.28
CA SER A 107 17.34 37.84 52.42
C SER A 107 18.84 38.09 52.16
N LYS A 108 19.22 39.21 51.53
CA LYS A 108 20.62 39.57 51.24
C LYS A 108 21.26 40.55 52.23
N SER A 109 20.53 41.11 53.18
CA SER A 109 21.08 42.08 54.15
C SER A 109 20.60 41.83 55.58
N MET A 110 21.06 40.75 56.20
CA MET A 110 20.95 40.58 57.66
C MET A 110 22.23 41.06 58.33
N LEU A 111 22.35 42.37 58.54
CA LEU A 111 23.31 42.99 59.44
C LEU A 111 22.64 44.22 60.08
N HIS A 112 21.63 44.01 60.93
CA HIS A 112 21.30 44.94 62.02
C HIS A 112 20.44 44.25 63.08
N GLU A 113 20.72 44.56 64.36
CA GLU A 113 19.97 44.06 65.51
C GLU A 113 18.51 44.50 65.48
N PRO A 114 17.54 43.60 65.74
CA PRO A 114 16.14 43.95 65.66
C PRO A 114 15.65 44.74 66.88
N THR A 115 14.88 45.80 66.63
CA THR A 115 14.17 46.57 67.67
C THR A 115 12.99 45.78 68.27
N SER A 116 12.46 46.21 69.43
CA SER A 116 11.41 45.51 70.19
C SER A 116 10.14 45.17 69.39
N PHE A 117 9.84 45.92 68.32
CA PHE A 117 8.73 45.67 67.41
C PHE A 117 9.00 44.58 66.37
N GLU A 118 10.26 44.34 65.99
CA GLU A 118 10.66 43.28 65.05
C GLU A 118 10.59 41.88 65.68
N ARG A 119 10.48 41.79 67.02
CA ARG A 119 10.27 40.51 67.73
C ARG A 119 8.88 39.88 67.51
N LEU A 120 7.90 40.66 67.05
CA LEU A 120 6.55 40.17 66.70
C LEU A 120 6.45 39.69 65.24
N ARG A 121 7.40 40.11 64.39
CA ARG A 121 7.56 39.55 63.05
C ARG A 121 8.03 38.09 63.19
N PRO A 122 7.49 37.16 62.40
CA PRO A 122 8.11 35.85 62.32
C PRO A 122 9.57 36.03 61.86
N ASN A 123 10.50 35.34 62.53
CA ASN A 123 11.87 35.20 62.01
C ASN A 123 11.76 34.79 60.52
N PRO A 124 12.49 35.39 59.58
CA PRO A 124 12.49 34.98 58.17
C PRO A 124 13.29 33.68 58.00
N VAL A 125 13.10 32.73 58.90
CA VAL A 125 13.55 31.35 58.76
C VAL A 125 12.32 30.58 58.30
N ILE A 126 12.05 30.58 57.00
CA ILE A 126 11.39 29.41 56.39
C ILE A 126 12.33 28.26 56.77
N GLN A 127 11.83 27.30 57.55
CA GLN A 127 12.61 26.26 58.22
C GLN A 127 13.84 25.82 57.42
N GLN A 128 15.03 26.10 57.96
CA GLN A 128 16.10 25.12 57.86
C GLN A 128 15.56 23.85 58.53
N CYS A 129 15.13 22.86 57.74
CA CYS A 129 15.07 21.49 58.23
C CYS A 129 16.52 21.07 58.52
N THR A 130 16.98 21.36 59.73
CA THR A 130 18.20 20.77 60.29
C THR A 130 17.89 19.34 60.72
N GLU A 131 17.72 18.42 59.77
CA GLU A 131 18.09 17.01 59.93
C GLU A 131 18.61 16.51 58.56
N SER A 132 19.94 16.43 58.45
CA SER A 132 20.71 15.61 57.52
C SER A 132 20.01 15.08 56.24
N ARG A 133 20.00 15.88 55.17
CA ARG A 133 20.13 15.38 53.78
C ARG A 133 20.58 16.51 52.85
N SER A 134 21.79 16.39 52.36
CA SER A 134 22.48 17.29 51.45
C SER A 134 21.96 17.22 50.00
N GLU A 135 20.65 17.39 49.77
CA GLU A 135 20.06 17.25 48.41
C GLU A 135 19.13 18.38 47.95
N PHE A 136 18.96 19.49 48.69
CA PHE A 136 18.09 20.61 48.25
C PHE A 136 18.86 21.93 48.05
N PRO A 137 19.22 22.30 46.80
CA PRO A 137 19.87 23.59 46.49
C PRO A 137 18.90 24.79 46.36
N ASN A 138 17.61 24.68 46.70
CA ASN A 138 16.55 25.49 46.05
C ASN A 138 15.66 26.32 47.00
N TYR A 139 16.22 27.21 47.83
CA TYR A 139 15.42 28.06 48.74
C TYR A 139 14.78 29.28 48.03
N GLU A 140 15.46 29.95 47.10
CA GLU A 140 14.89 31.06 46.31
C GLU A 140 13.83 30.61 45.29
N GLN A 141 13.94 29.35 44.82
CA GLN A 141 13.08 28.74 43.81
C GLN A 141 11.64 28.46 44.30
N ASN A 142 11.46 28.14 45.60
CA ASN A 142 10.14 27.94 46.21
C ASN A 142 9.36 29.23 46.51
N VAL A 143 10.00 30.40 46.55
CA VAL A 143 9.32 31.65 46.91
C VAL A 143 8.55 32.23 45.71
N TRP A 144 9.08 32.09 44.50
CA TRP A 144 8.41 32.56 43.29
C TRP A 144 7.16 31.74 42.94
N SER A 145 7.17 30.42 43.19
CA SER A 145 5.98 29.56 43.04
C SER A 145 4.88 29.94 44.04
N VAL A 146 5.24 30.21 45.30
CA VAL A 146 4.29 30.75 46.28
C VAL A 146 3.74 32.10 45.85
N TYR A 147 4.55 32.98 45.25
CA TYR A 147 4.05 34.27 44.74
C TYR A 147 3.03 34.08 43.61
N TRP A 148 3.32 33.24 42.61
CA TRP A 148 2.36 32.95 41.53
C TRP A 148 1.05 32.35 42.05
N SER A 149 1.12 31.37 42.95
CA SER A 149 -0.06 30.74 43.55
C SER A 149 -0.88 31.73 44.39
N LEU A 150 -0.20 32.58 45.18
CA LEU A 150 -0.87 33.59 45.98
C LEU A 150 -1.52 34.68 45.11
N LEU A 151 -0.89 35.05 44.01
CA LEU A 151 -1.45 35.99 43.05
C LEU A 151 -2.73 35.43 42.43
N ALA A 152 -2.72 34.17 41.97
CA ALA A 152 -3.90 33.49 41.42
C ALA A 152 -5.02 33.33 42.46
N HIS A 153 -4.68 32.90 43.68
CA HIS A 153 -5.64 32.72 44.77
C HIS A 153 -6.28 34.05 45.20
N THR A 154 -5.48 35.10 45.41
CA THR A 154 -6.01 36.40 45.85
C THR A 154 -6.74 37.15 44.74
N ALA A 155 -6.49 36.82 43.47
CA ALA A 155 -7.24 37.36 42.33
C ALA A 155 -8.73 36.97 42.35
N SER A 156 -9.04 35.72 42.69
CA SER A 156 -10.44 35.25 42.77
C SER A 156 -11.17 35.92 43.95
N VAL A 157 -10.49 36.03 45.10
CA VAL A 157 -10.99 36.73 46.28
C VAL A 157 -11.23 38.22 45.99
N HIS A 158 -10.30 38.87 45.30
CA HIS A 158 -10.43 40.28 44.88
C HIS A 158 -11.61 40.50 43.95
N ARG A 159 -11.81 39.63 42.95
CA ARG A 159 -12.96 39.70 42.03
C ARG A 159 -14.28 39.52 42.78
N ALA A 160 -14.37 38.53 43.67
CA ALA A 160 -15.55 38.31 44.51
C ALA A 160 -15.88 39.54 45.38
N TYR A 161 -14.86 40.13 46.01
CA TYR A 161 -15.00 41.34 46.82
C TYR A 161 -15.46 42.56 45.99
N MET A 162 -14.87 42.77 44.81
CA MET A 162 -15.21 43.90 43.95
C MET A 162 -16.63 43.78 43.37
N ASN A 163 -17.04 42.58 42.92
CA ASN A 163 -18.41 42.33 42.47
C ASN A 163 -19.42 42.59 43.59
N PHE A 164 -19.09 42.20 44.83
CA PHE A 164 -19.94 42.45 46.00
C PHE A 164 -19.99 43.95 46.38
N SER A 165 -18.87 44.67 46.27
CA SER A 165 -18.76 46.06 46.72
C SER A 165 -19.28 47.09 45.72
N LEU A 166 -19.12 46.82 44.41
CA LEU A 166 -19.49 47.74 43.33
C LEU A 166 -20.88 47.48 42.74
N GLN A 167 -21.51 46.33 43.02
CA GLN A 167 -22.81 45.90 42.48
C GLN A 167 -22.92 45.93 40.94
N THR A 168 -21.78 46.02 40.24
CA THR A 168 -21.63 45.94 38.80
C THR A 168 -20.46 45.02 38.49
N GLU A 169 -20.58 44.19 37.46
CA GLU A 169 -19.46 43.33 37.02
C GLU A 169 -18.25 44.20 36.63
N VAL A 170 -17.11 43.95 37.28
CA VAL A 170 -15.86 44.62 36.90
C VAL A 170 -15.43 44.11 35.52
N PRO A 171 -15.10 44.99 34.55
CA PRO A 171 -14.69 44.56 33.22
C PRO A 171 -13.46 43.64 33.31
N PRO A 172 -13.47 42.49 32.61
CA PRO A 172 -12.27 41.70 32.40
C PRO A 172 -11.27 42.54 31.58
N ALA A 173 -9.99 42.44 31.92
CA ALA A 173 -8.84 43.06 31.27
C ALA A 173 -8.69 44.59 31.41
N SER A 174 -8.24 45.06 32.59
CA SER A 174 -7.51 46.33 32.66
C SER A 174 -6.00 46.08 32.63
N LEU A 175 -5.30 46.73 31.70
CA LEU A 175 -3.85 46.59 31.46
C LEU A 175 -3.01 46.80 32.75
N GLN A 176 -3.53 47.59 33.68
CA GLN A 176 -2.92 47.86 34.97
C GLN A 176 -2.76 46.61 35.85
N LYS A 177 -3.69 45.63 35.77
CA LYS A 177 -3.62 44.38 36.57
C LYS A 177 -2.53 43.43 36.06
N TYR A 178 -2.35 43.35 34.74
CA TYR A 178 -1.33 42.50 34.12
C TYR A 178 0.08 43.08 34.13
N SER A 179 0.27 44.35 34.52
CA SER A 179 1.61 44.97 34.62
C SER A 179 2.58 44.20 35.54
N ILE A 180 2.08 43.70 36.67
CA ILE A 180 2.85 42.88 37.63
C ILE A 180 3.18 41.50 37.03
N VAL A 181 2.22 40.92 36.33
CA VAL A 181 2.36 39.62 35.64
C VAL A 181 3.42 39.71 34.54
N ILE A 182 3.39 40.77 33.72
CA ILE A 182 4.38 41.04 32.68
C ILE A 182 5.76 41.25 33.30
N TRP A 183 5.86 41.99 34.41
CA TRP A 183 7.12 42.16 35.14
C TRP A 183 7.65 40.82 35.65
N LEU A 184 6.78 39.96 36.21
CA LEU A 184 7.17 38.63 36.69
C LEU A 184 7.66 37.75 35.54
N ILE A 185 7.00 37.77 34.39
CA ILE A 185 7.42 37.02 33.21
C ILE A 185 8.78 37.53 32.73
N ARG A 186 8.97 38.85 32.58
CA ARG A 186 10.26 39.41 32.16
C ARG A 186 11.38 39.11 33.14
N LYS A 187 11.09 39.10 34.45
CA LYS A 187 12.10 38.80 35.48
C LYS A 187 12.47 37.32 35.53
N LEU A 188 11.48 36.42 35.46
CA LEU A 188 11.68 34.99 35.68
C LEU A 188 11.97 34.25 34.39
N PHE A 189 11.19 34.48 33.33
CA PHE A 189 11.35 33.75 32.06
C PHE A 189 12.44 34.36 31.18
N LEU A 190 12.72 35.66 31.31
CA LEU A 190 13.71 36.38 30.49
C LEU A 190 14.91 36.88 31.31
N GLY A 191 15.06 36.44 32.57
CA GLY A 191 16.16 36.78 33.46
C GLY A 191 17.41 35.92 33.24
N GLU A 192 18.46 36.19 34.03
CA GLU A 192 19.76 35.48 33.95
C GLU A 192 19.69 34.01 34.38
N VAL A 193 18.78 33.68 35.31
CA VAL A 193 18.54 32.31 35.79
C VAL A 193 17.14 31.89 35.31
N LEU A 194 17.10 30.92 34.39
CA LEU A 194 15.84 30.40 33.85
C LEU A 194 15.17 29.43 34.84
N PRO A 195 13.83 29.44 34.94
CA PRO A 195 13.09 28.51 35.79
C PRO A 195 13.17 27.08 35.28
N SER A 196 13.09 26.11 36.19
CA SER A 196 12.93 24.70 35.86
C SER A 196 11.57 24.43 35.19
N ASP A 197 11.46 23.35 34.41
CA ASP A 197 10.22 23.06 33.68
C ASP A 197 9.01 22.82 34.61
N LYS A 198 9.24 22.29 35.84
CA LYS A 198 8.20 22.16 36.87
C LYS A 198 7.71 23.51 37.38
N GLU A 199 8.61 24.48 37.55
CA GLU A 199 8.24 25.85 37.96
C GLU A 199 7.47 26.55 36.85
N VAL A 200 7.90 26.40 35.60
CA VAL A 200 7.17 26.92 34.45
C VAL A 200 5.75 26.37 34.39
N GLN A 201 5.55 25.07 34.62
CA GLN A 201 4.22 24.45 34.69
C GLN A 201 3.36 25.11 35.77
N VAL A 202 3.89 25.30 36.98
CA VAL A 202 3.18 25.97 38.08
C VAL A 202 2.79 27.40 37.69
N TYR A 203 3.73 28.17 37.13
CA TYR A 203 3.47 29.57 36.78
C TYR A 203 2.42 29.69 35.68
N LEU A 204 2.48 28.82 34.66
CA LEU A 204 1.50 28.80 33.58
C LEU A 204 0.11 28.34 34.04
N ASN A 205 0.02 27.39 34.98
CA ASN A 205 -1.26 26.99 35.57
C ASN A 205 -1.88 28.14 36.37
N CYS A 206 -1.08 28.85 37.18
CA CYS A 206 -1.55 30.07 37.85
C CYS A 206 -1.98 31.16 36.84
N LEU A 207 -1.29 31.27 35.69
CA LEU A 207 -1.70 32.18 34.61
C LEU A 207 -3.02 31.78 33.97
N LEU A 208 -3.30 30.48 33.80
CA LEU A 208 -4.58 30.01 33.30
C LEU A 208 -5.72 30.38 34.24
N ASP A 209 -5.52 30.22 35.54
CA ASP A 209 -6.48 30.65 36.57
C ASP A 209 -6.69 32.16 36.51
N LEU A 210 -5.60 32.93 36.39
CA LEU A 210 -5.68 34.39 36.22
C LEU A 210 -6.41 34.79 34.94
N PHE A 211 -6.21 34.10 33.82
CA PHE A 211 -6.93 34.36 32.56
C PHE A 211 -8.42 34.05 32.70
N ALA A 212 -8.80 33.01 33.46
CA ALA A 212 -10.21 32.74 33.77
C ALA A 212 -10.85 33.85 34.63
N ILE A 213 -10.07 34.48 35.51
CA ILE A 213 -10.55 35.50 36.45
C ILE A 213 -10.51 36.92 35.85
N TRP A 214 -9.46 37.29 35.14
CA TRP A 214 -9.23 38.64 34.62
C TRP A 214 -9.41 38.77 33.11
N GLY A 215 -9.58 37.68 32.38
CA GLY A 215 -9.66 37.68 30.92
C GLY A 215 -8.28 37.58 30.25
N PRO A 216 -8.21 37.13 28.99
CA PRO A 216 -6.98 37.01 28.23
C PRO A 216 -6.26 38.36 28.02
N ASN A 217 -4.93 38.33 27.83
CA ASN A 217 -4.14 39.53 27.54
C ASN A 217 -2.99 39.25 26.56
N LEU A 218 -2.98 39.94 25.42
CA LEU A 218 -1.97 39.76 24.36
C LEU A 218 -0.55 40.16 24.77
N GLU A 219 -0.36 41.14 25.66
CA GLU A 219 0.99 41.58 26.08
C GLU A 219 1.66 40.54 27.00
N VAL A 220 0.86 39.81 27.78
CA VAL A 220 1.31 38.62 28.53
C VAL A 220 1.78 37.54 27.57
N ILE A 221 0.98 37.25 26.52
CA ILE A 221 1.35 36.29 25.49
C ILE A 221 2.61 36.72 24.74
N ARG A 222 2.73 38.00 24.35
CA ARG A 222 3.93 38.56 23.72
C ARG A 222 5.17 38.35 24.57
N SER A 223 5.07 38.58 25.88
CA SER A 223 6.17 38.36 26.82
C SER A 223 6.54 36.88 26.97
N LEU A 224 5.56 35.99 27.03
CA LEU A 224 5.79 34.54 27.07
C LEU A 224 6.35 34.00 25.75
N TRP A 225 5.92 34.53 24.62
CA TRP A 225 6.37 34.10 23.30
C TRP A 225 7.87 34.32 23.10
N ILE A 226 8.45 35.38 23.66
CA ILE A 226 9.91 35.59 23.62
C ILE A 226 10.65 34.39 24.25
N TYR A 227 10.09 33.79 25.30
CA TYR A 227 10.64 32.61 25.95
C TYR A 227 10.33 31.33 25.16
N PHE A 228 9.06 31.06 24.86
CA PHE A 228 8.62 29.83 24.19
C PHE A 228 9.14 29.74 22.75
N GLY A 229 9.14 30.86 22.01
CA GLY A 229 9.64 30.96 20.64
C GLY A 229 11.13 30.63 20.53
N ARG A 230 11.96 31.09 21.48
CA ARG A 230 13.40 30.75 21.55
C ARG A 230 13.66 29.29 21.91
N ARG A 231 12.73 28.65 22.62
CA ARG A 231 12.83 27.27 23.11
C ARG A 231 12.18 26.23 22.19
N LEU A 232 11.60 26.64 21.05
CA LEU A 232 10.96 25.72 20.10
C LEU A 232 11.89 24.58 19.68
N ASP A 233 13.17 24.84 19.41
CA ASP A 233 14.08 23.84 18.87
C ASP A 233 14.61 22.83 19.90
N TYR A 234 14.86 23.23 21.15
CA TYR A 234 15.63 22.41 22.10
C TYR A 234 15.15 22.48 23.57
N GLY A 235 14.08 23.22 23.88
CA GLY A 235 13.90 23.77 25.23
C GLY A 235 12.83 23.17 26.14
N PHE A 236 12.27 21.99 25.89
CA PHE A 236 11.27 21.40 26.81
C PHE A 236 11.64 19.96 27.14
N ALA A 237 11.90 19.65 28.42
CA ALA A 237 12.34 18.33 28.86
C ALA A 237 11.23 17.27 28.71
N LEU A 238 11.67 16.04 28.44
CA LEU A 238 10.84 14.85 28.33
C LEU A 238 10.40 14.42 29.72
N THR A 239 9.09 14.27 29.96
CA THR A 239 8.63 13.48 31.11
C THR A 239 9.04 12.02 30.88
N SER A 240 9.57 11.37 31.93
CA SER A 240 10.27 10.08 31.87
C SER A 240 9.45 8.86 31.43
N GLU A 241 8.18 9.03 31.05
CA GLU A 241 7.30 7.96 30.54
C GLU A 241 6.63 8.30 29.19
N GLY A 242 6.88 9.48 28.62
CA GLY A 242 6.23 9.92 27.39
C GLY A 242 7.05 9.63 26.15
N ARG A 243 6.60 8.71 25.29
CA ARG A 243 7.04 8.63 23.88
C ARG A 243 7.04 10.03 23.28
N ASN A 244 8.10 10.39 22.56
CA ASN A 244 8.21 11.62 21.77
C ASN A 244 6.87 11.96 21.07
N SER A 245 6.09 12.89 21.61
CA SER A 245 4.85 13.37 20.96
C SER A 245 5.14 14.18 19.69
N CYS A 246 6.38 14.65 19.54
CA CYS A 246 6.96 15.19 18.31
C CYS A 246 7.92 14.21 17.62
N SER A 247 7.70 12.90 17.73
CA SER A 247 8.38 11.94 16.86
C SER A 247 7.76 11.97 15.47
N GLN A 248 8.57 11.64 14.45
CA GLN A 248 8.10 11.56 13.06
C GLN A 248 6.96 10.52 12.88
N ASN A 249 6.70 9.66 13.89
CA ASN A 249 5.69 8.59 13.87
C ASN A 249 4.40 8.88 14.67
N THR A 250 4.15 10.11 15.13
CA THR A 250 2.95 10.43 15.92
C THR A 250 1.66 10.26 15.09
N ARG A 251 0.81 9.28 15.45
CA ARG A 251 -0.54 9.04 14.87
C ARG A 251 -1.51 10.20 15.14
N PHE A 252 -2.46 10.45 14.23
CA PHE A 252 -3.47 11.50 14.43
C PHE A 252 -4.22 11.30 15.75
N ALA A 253 -4.66 10.07 16.04
CA ALA A 253 -5.35 9.75 17.29
C ALA A 253 -4.53 10.15 18.54
N SER A 254 -3.23 9.85 18.56
CA SER A 254 -2.36 10.22 19.69
C SER A 254 -2.17 11.73 19.80
N TRP A 255 -1.96 12.42 18.67
CA TRP A 255 -1.80 13.87 18.64
C TRP A 255 -3.09 14.59 19.05
N PHE A 256 -4.24 14.12 18.58
CA PHE A 256 -5.55 14.68 18.89
C PHE A 256 -5.92 14.50 20.36
N VAL A 257 -5.63 13.34 20.96
CA VAL A 257 -5.79 13.13 22.41
C VAL A 257 -4.99 14.15 23.21
N GLU A 258 -3.77 14.49 22.78
CA GLU A 258 -2.97 15.54 23.45
C GLU A 258 -3.54 16.95 23.29
N LEU A 259 -4.21 17.26 22.18
CA LEU A 259 -4.93 18.54 22.01
C LEU A 259 -6.16 18.64 22.93
N GLN A 260 -6.83 17.51 23.18
CA GLN A 260 -8.03 17.44 23.99
C GLN A 260 -7.78 17.42 25.50
N LYS A 261 -6.57 17.01 25.94
CA LYS A 261 -6.24 16.92 27.36
C LYS A 261 -6.49 18.26 28.07
N PRO A 262 -7.23 18.27 29.20
CA PRO A 262 -7.39 19.48 29.99
C PRO A 262 -6.05 19.89 30.65
N PRO A 263 -5.85 21.19 30.96
CA PRO A 263 -4.68 21.66 31.70
C PRO A 263 -4.64 21.02 33.10
N GLN A 264 -3.90 19.92 33.25
CA GLN A 264 -3.62 19.22 34.52
C GLN A 264 -2.11 19.19 34.78
N SER A 265 -1.70 18.84 36.02
CA SER A 265 -0.29 18.87 36.48
C SER A 265 0.69 18.04 35.64
N ASP A 266 0.19 17.11 34.83
CA ASP A 266 1.00 16.13 34.10
C ASP A 266 1.33 16.58 32.65
N LEU A 267 0.82 17.74 32.22
CA LEU A 267 1.11 18.31 30.89
C LEU A 267 2.44 19.07 30.86
N ASN A 268 3.18 18.95 29.75
CA ASN A 268 4.37 19.74 29.50
C ASN A 268 4.02 21.24 29.44
N ALA A 269 4.90 22.10 29.98
CA ALA A 269 4.82 23.55 29.93
C ALA A 269 4.42 24.11 28.56
N PHE A 270 4.91 23.53 27.46
CA PHE A 270 4.54 23.95 26.10
C PHE A 270 3.04 23.78 25.80
N HIS A 271 2.42 22.67 26.21
CA HIS A 271 0.98 22.44 26.00
C HIS A 271 0.14 23.36 26.88
N ILE A 272 0.57 23.61 28.12
CA ILE A 272 -0.10 24.57 29.01
C ILE A 272 -0.05 25.99 28.40
N PHE A 273 1.08 26.37 27.80
CA PHE A 273 1.18 27.62 27.04
C PHE A 273 0.21 27.65 25.85
N CYS A 274 0.06 26.55 25.10
CA CYS A 274 -0.92 26.46 24.03
C CYS A 274 -2.36 26.63 24.55
N HIS A 275 -2.70 26.10 25.73
CA HIS A 275 -4.00 26.33 26.36
C HIS A 275 -4.24 27.81 26.72
N LEU A 276 -3.21 28.58 27.08
CA LEU A 276 -3.33 30.03 27.27
C LEU A 276 -3.70 30.73 25.96
N LEU A 277 -3.09 30.33 24.85
CA LEU A 277 -3.38 30.87 23.52
C LEU A 277 -4.84 30.60 23.11
N ARG A 278 -5.36 29.42 23.43
CA ARG A 278 -6.76 29.04 23.18
C ARG A 278 -7.78 29.94 23.92
N ARG A 279 -7.37 30.66 24.97
CA ARG A 279 -8.25 31.60 25.68
C ARG A 279 -8.39 32.95 24.99
N ILE A 280 -7.54 33.27 24.01
CA ILE A 280 -7.63 34.52 23.23
C ILE A 280 -8.90 34.50 22.36
N PRO A 281 -9.67 35.60 22.28
CA PRO A 281 -10.85 35.68 21.42
C PRO A 281 -10.47 35.68 19.93
N THR A 282 -11.34 35.13 19.07
CA THR A 282 -11.12 35.05 17.62
C THR A 282 -10.96 36.41 16.94
N SER A 283 -11.51 37.48 17.52
CA SER A 283 -11.33 38.86 17.03
C SER A 283 -9.89 39.37 17.16
N GLU A 284 -9.11 38.85 18.11
CA GLU A 284 -7.72 39.24 18.37
C GLU A 284 -6.71 38.32 17.68
N LEU A 285 -7.19 37.32 16.94
CA LEU A 285 -6.37 36.32 16.26
C LEU A 285 -5.36 36.93 15.27
N PRO A 286 -5.70 37.96 14.46
CA PRO A 286 -4.72 38.59 13.56
C PRO A 286 -3.53 39.22 14.31
N GLU A 287 -3.80 39.89 15.43
CA GLU A 287 -2.74 40.49 16.26
C GLU A 287 -1.91 39.40 16.96
N LEU A 288 -2.57 38.33 17.40
CA LEU A 288 -1.89 37.15 17.94
C LEU A 288 -0.96 36.52 16.89
N MET A 289 -1.38 36.42 15.63
CA MET A 289 -0.54 35.86 14.56
C MET A 289 0.68 36.72 14.25
N ILE A 290 0.57 38.05 14.36
CA ILE A 290 1.73 38.95 14.25
C ILE A 290 2.72 38.68 15.40
N ILE A 291 2.23 38.46 16.62
CA ILE A 291 3.07 38.14 17.79
C ILE A 291 3.78 36.80 17.58
N LEU A 292 3.06 35.78 17.13
CA LEU A 292 3.54 34.40 17.01
C LEU A 292 4.32 34.14 15.71
N LYS A 293 4.50 35.14 14.86
CA LYS A 293 5.14 34.99 13.55
C LYS A 293 6.57 34.50 13.69
N VAL A 294 6.84 33.33 13.11
CA VAL A 294 8.18 32.72 13.01
C VAL A 294 8.41 32.25 11.59
N SER A 295 9.64 32.39 11.12
CA SER A 295 10.06 31.82 9.85
C SER A 295 10.25 30.31 10.04
N LEU A 296 9.32 29.48 9.55
CA LEU A 296 9.48 28.01 9.54
C LEU A 296 10.85 27.54 9.00
N PRO A 297 11.45 28.16 7.96
CA PRO A 297 12.79 27.75 7.49
C PRO A 297 13.92 27.94 8.50
N THR A 298 13.74 28.74 9.56
CA THR A 298 14.77 28.95 10.58
C THR A 298 14.70 27.94 11.72
N LEU A 299 13.63 27.16 11.81
CA LEU A 299 13.43 26.15 12.85
C LEU A 299 14.10 24.82 12.49
N THR A 300 14.38 24.01 13.50
CA THR A 300 14.69 22.58 13.40
C THR A 300 13.44 21.77 13.07
N ARG A 301 13.60 20.47 12.78
CA ARG A 301 12.45 19.56 12.57
C ARG A 301 11.51 19.54 13.78
N GLN A 302 12.05 19.42 14.99
CA GLN A 302 11.25 19.41 16.22
C GLN A 302 10.58 20.77 16.48
N GLY A 303 11.29 21.88 16.23
CA GLY A 303 10.74 23.22 16.33
C GLY A 303 9.56 23.44 15.37
N ALA A 304 9.69 23.00 14.11
CA ALA A 304 8.63 23.07 13.11
C ALA A 304 7.39 22.28 13.54
N MET A 305 7.56 21.04 14.05
CA MET A 305 6.45 20.23 14.54
C MET A 305 5.73 20.87 15.74
N ARG A 306 6.49 21.43 16.69
CA ARG A 306 5.93 22.16 17.84
C ARG A 306 5.15 23.40 17.39
N TYR A 307 5.70 24.14 16.44
CA TYR A 307 5.01 25.30 15.86
C TYR A 307 3.70 24.91 15.18
N LEU A 308 3.69 23.82 14.39
CA LEU A 308 2.46 23.30 13.77
C LEU A 308 1.47 22.74 14.80
N THR A 309 1.96 22.18 15.90
CA THR A 309 1.10 21.76 17.02
C THR A 309 0.44 22.95 17.71
N LEU A 310 1.14 24.07 17.85
CA LEU A 310 0.57 25.33 18.33
C LEU A 310 -0.56 25.80 17.40
N PHE A 311 -0.35 25.77 16.08
CA PHE A 311 -1.42 26.06 15.11
C PHE A 311 -2.59 25.08 15.24
N GLY A 312 -2.31 23.80 15.45
CA GLY A 312 -3.31 22.77 15.74
C GLY A 312 -4.19 23.13 16.94
N HIS A 313 -3.61 23.65 18.03
CA HIS A 313 -4.37 24.14 19.20
C HIS A 313 -5.26 25.34 18.87
N LEU A 314 -4.78 26.30 18.07
CA LEU A 314 -5.56 27.49 17.68
C LEU A 314 -6.72 27.11 16.75
N ILE A 315 -6.48 26.22 15.78
CA ILE A 315 -7.51 25.71 14.86
C ILE A 315 -8.51 24.86 15.63
N PHE A 316 -8.05 23.97 16.52
CA PHE A 316 -8.92 23.18 17.39
C PHE A 316 -9.85 24.09 18.21
N GLU A 317 -9.33 25.16 18.82
CA GLU A 317 -10.16 26.09 19.57
C GLU A 317 -11.17 26.83 18.69
N THR A 318 -10.74 27.27 17.49
CA THR A 318 -11.60 28.01 16.55
C THR A 318 -12.75 27.13 16.05
N LEU A 319 -12.50 25.84 15.79
CA LEU A 319 -13.51 24.89 15.33
C LEU A 319 -14.36 24.29 16.47
N SER A 320 -13.77 24.12 17.67
CA SER A 320 -14.47 23.53 18.83
C SER A 320 -15.40 24.51 19.56
N LYS A 321 -15.06 25.80 19.58
CA LYS A 321 -15.96 26.84 20.08
C LYS A 321 -17.13 26.94 19.11
N GLN A 322 -18.26 26.37 19.48
CA GLN A 322 -19.57 26.71 18.93
C GLN A 322 -19.85 28.19 19.27
N SER A 323 -19.24 29.11 18.53
CA SER A 323 -19.58 30.52 18.61
C SER A 323 -21.03 30.66 18.14
N CYS A 324 -21.81 31.53 18.78
CA CYS A 324 -23.16 31.86 18.31
C CYS A 324 -23.17 32.53 16.91
N ASP A 325 -21.99 32.76 16.30
CA ASP A 325 -21.82 33.44 15.02
C ASP A 325 -20.83 32.69 14.09
N PRO A 326 -21.32 31.97 13.07
CA PRO A 326 -20.51 31.18 12.15
C PRO A 326 -19.50 32.01 11.33
N THR A 327 -19.77 33.31 11.13
CA THR A 327 -18.88 34.20 10.36
C THR A 327 -17.53 34.40 11.06
N THR A 328 -17.54 34.46 12.39
CA THR A 328 -16.34 34.62 13.21
C THR A 328 -15.43 33.40 13.13
N THR A 329 -16.01 32.20 13.03
CA THR A 329 -15.28 30.94 12.87
C THR A 329 -14.64 30.85 11.48
N ILE A 330 -15.37 31.25 10.44
CA ILE A 330 -14.86 31.27 9.05
C ILE A 330 -13.69 32.25 8.91
N HIS A 331 -13.86 33.49 9.36
CA HIS A 331 -12.80 34.50 9.30
C HIS A 331 -11.59 34.13 10.17
N GLY A 332 -11.82 33.59 11.36
CA GLY A 332 -10.76 33.11 12.25
C GLY A 332 -9.96 31.98 11.62
N PHE A 333 -10.63 30.98 11.04
CA PHE A 333 -9.99 29.88 10.36
C PHE A 333 -9.17 30.34 9.14
N SER A 334 -9.75 31.17 8.26
CA SER A 334 -9.02 31.71 7.10
C SER A 334 -7.76 32.46 7.55
N SER A 335 -7.89 33.35 8.55
CA SER A 335 -6.76 34.13 9.06
C SER A 335 -5.62 33.25 9.60
N LEU A 336 -5.93 32.12 10.21
CA LEU A 336 -4.92 31.15 10.68
C LEU A 336 -4.24 30.45 9.50
N VAL A 337 -4.99 30.05 8.48
CA VAL A 337 -4.41 29.39 7.30
C VAL A 337 -3.57 30.37 6.48
N ASP A 338 -4.03 31.61 6.29
CA ASP A 338 -3.29 32.67 5.62
C ASP A 338 -1.96 32.94 6.34
N ALA A 339 -1.99 33.06 7.67
CA ALA A 339 -0.77 33.23 8.47
C ALA A 339 0.16 32.01 8.37
N LEU A 340 -0.39 30.79 8.34
CA LEU A 340 0.41 29.57 8.12
C LEU A 340 1.06 29.58 6.73
N ALA A 341 0.34 29.98 5.70
CA ALA A 341 0.85 30.10 4.34
C ALA A 341 1.98 31.15 4.23
N GLU A 342 1.82 32.30 4.88
CA GLU A 342 2.85 33.33 4.98
C GLU A 342 4.12 32.82 5.67
N THR A 343 3.98 32.10 6.79
CA THR A 343 5.15 31.58 7.54
C THR A 343 5.92 30.52 6.77
N CYS A 344 5.24 29.79 5.87
CA CYS A 344 5.89 28.87 4.93
C CYS A 344 6.59 29.61 3.76
N GLN A 345 6.44 30.94 3.62
CA GLN A 345 6.98 31.78 2.52
C GLN A 345 6.57 31.30 1.11
N VAL A 346 5.35 30.75 0.97
CA VAL A 346 4.93 30.03 -0.25
C VAL A 346 4.47 30.95 -1.38
N SER A 347 4.54 32.27 -1.20
CA SER A 347 3.98 33.24 -2.14
C SER A 347 4.74 33.42 -3.47
N SER A 348 5.69 32.57 -3.90
CA SER A 348 6.16 32.70 -5.30
C SER A 348 6.74 31.52 -6.08
N THR A 349 7.44 30.50 -5.55
CA THR A 349 7.88 29.35 -6.40
C THR A 349 8.27 28.08 -5.60
N PRO A 350 8.19 26.87 -6.19
CA PRO A 350 8.76 25.64 -5.61
C PRO A 350 10.28 25.74 -5.35
N GLU A 351 10.97 26.66 -6.04
CA GLU A 351 12.41 26.93 -5.88
C GLU A 351 12.77 27.50 -4.50
N ALA A 352 11.89 28.30 -3.89
CA ALA A 352 12.13 28.84 -2.55
C ALA A 352 12.13 27.75 -1.46
N LEU A 353 11.37 26.68 -1.67
CA LEU A 353 11.28 25.52 -0.78
C LEU A 353 12.46 24.55 -0.95
N HIS A 354 13.14 24.55 -2.11
CA HIS A 354 14.32 23.72 -2.35
C HIS A 354 15.51 24.07 -1.45
N ASN A 355 15.53 25.29 -0.90
CA ASN A 355 16.54 25.75 0.07
C ASN A 355 16.36 25.15 1.48
N TRP A 356 15.25 24.44 1.73
CA TRP A 356 14.98 23.84 3.03
C TRP A 356 15.57 22.42 3.12
N ASP A 357 16.02 22.04 4.33
CA ASP A 357 16.41 20.64 4.61
C ASP A 357 15.24 19.69 4.33
N MET A 358 15.54 18.51 3.78
CA MET A 358 14.54 17.55 3.33
C MET A 358 13.61 17.11 4.45
N GLY A 359 14.15 16.72 5.61
CA GLY A 359 13.27 16.29 6.70
C GLY A 359 12.56 17.42 7.42
N ARG A 360 12.97 18.70 7.24
CA ARG A 360 12.14 19.84 7.66
C ARG A 360 10.91 19.98 6.77
N ARG A 361 11.06 19.79 5.46
CA ARG A 361 9.91 19.72 4.52
C ARG A 361 9.00 18.54 4.85
N CYS A 362 9.54 17.34 5.10
CA CYS A 362 8.74 16.18 5.53
C CYS A 362 8.00 16.42 6.85
N THR A 363 8.66 17.01 7.86
CA THR A 363 8.02 17.31 9.15
C THR A 363 6.93 18.37 9.01
N THR A 364 7.17 19.39 8.17
CA THR A 364 6.18 20.43 7.90
C THR A 364 4.96 19.84 7.18
N LEU A 365 5.18 18.97 6.20
CA LEU A 365 4.12 18.22 5.52
C LEU A 365 3.30 17.39 6.52
N HIS A 366 3.95 16.64 7.41
CA HIS A 366 3.28 15.84 8.44
C HIS A 366 2.42 16.71 9.38
N GLY A 367 2.94 17.84 9.87
CA GLY A 367 2.15 18.72 10.74
C GLY A 367 0.94 19.35 10.03
N ILE A 368 1.10 19.74 8.75
CA ILE A 368 -0.03 20.24 7.94
C ILE A 368 -1.06 19.12 7.68
N GLN A 369 -0.62 17.89 7.45
CA GLN A 369 -1.49 16.72 7.32
C GLN A 369 -2.31 16.48 8.60
N LEU A 370 -1.70 16.59 9.79
CA LEU A 370 -2.43 16.48 11.07
C LEU A 370 -3.48 17.57 11.24
N ILE A 371 -3.17 18.81 10.85
CA ILE A 371 -4.15 19.92 10.84
C ILE A 371 -5.30 19.63 9.85
N SER A 372 -5.00 19.01 8.72
CA SER A 372 -6.01 18.65 7.72
C SER A 372 -6.93 17.52 8.22
N LEU A 373 -6.37 16.54 8.93
CA LEU A 373 -7.12 15.48 9.62
C LEU A 373 -8.00 16.04 10.74
N LEU A 374 -7.55 17.09 11.43
CA LEU A 374 -8.36 17.83 12.40
C LEU A 374 -9.59 18.47 11.74
N CYS A 375 -9.40 19.13 10.59
CA CYS A 375 -10.52 19.69 9.82
C CYS A 375 -11.51 18.60 9.40
N ARG A 376 -11.00 17.44 8.96
CA ARG A 376 -11.80 16.27 8.62
C ARG A 376 -12.59 15.71 9.82
N HIS A 377 -12.01 15.67 11.02
CA HIS A 377 -12.74 15.26 12.23
C HIS A 377 -13.96 16.16 12.50
N TYR A 378 -13.81 17.49 12.37
CA TYR A 378 -14.91 18.43 12.57
C TYR A 378 -15.92 18.45 11.41
N CYS A 379 -15.49 18.16 10.17
CA CYS A 379 -16.39 17.95 9.04
C CYS A 379 -17.39 16.81 9.29
N LEU A 380 -17.01 15.81 10.07
CA LEU A 380 -17.86 14.67 10.41
C LEU A 380 -18.81 14.96 11.58
N GLN A 381 -18.71 16.11 12.25
CA GLN A 381 -19.62 16.47 13.32
C GLN A 381 -20.91 17.08 12.74
N PRO A 382 -22.10 16.60 13.15
CA PRO A 382 -23.38 17.04 12.58
C PRO A 382 -23.63 18.55 12.76
N ASP A 383 -23.15 19.13 13.86
CA ASP A 383 -23.40 20.53 14.24
C ASP A 383 -22.63 21.56 13.40
N LEU A 384 -21.59 21.14 12.66
CA LEU A 384 -20.67 22.04 11.93
C LEU A 384 -20.75 21.87 10.40
N LYS A 385 -21.63 21.01 9.91
CA LYS A 385 -21.75 20.64 8.49
C LYS A 385 -22.00 21.85 7.58
N ASP A 386 -22.88 22.76 8.00
CA ASP A 386 -23.27 23.94 7.22
C ASP A 386 -22.16 25.00 7.16
N ILE A 387 -21.39 25.15 8.24
CA ILE A 387 -20.26 26.08 8.32
C ILE A 387 -19.11 25.60 7.43
N PHE A 388 -18.91 24.29 7.33
CA PHE A 388 -17.79 23.69 6.62
C PHE A 388 -17.82 23.99 5.10
N CYS A 389 -18.99 24.15 4.51
CA CYS A 389 -19.16 24.56 3.11
C CYS A 389 -18.59 25.96 2.83
N HIS A 390 -18.45 26.80 3.86
CA HIS A 390 -17.91 28.16 3.75
C HIS A 390 -16.43 28.27 4.14
N LEU A 391 -15.79 27.16 4.53
CA LEU A 391 -14.35 27.10 4.83
C LEU A 391 -13.49 26.74 3.60
N THR A 392 -14.10 26.66 2.42
CA THR A 392 -13.48 26.16 1.18
C THR A 392 -12.20 26.89 0.79
N ASP A 393 -12.14 28.21 0.95
CA ASP A 393 -10.96 29.00 0.58
C ASP A 393 -9.76 28.66 1.47
N GLY A 394 -9.95 28.61 2.79
CA GLY A 394 -8.90 28.21 3.74
C GLY A 394 -8.49 26.75 3.55
N LEU A 395 -9.44 25.83 3.32
CA LEU A 395 -9.13 24.43 3.03
C LEU A 395 -8.35 24.29 1.71
N GLY A 396 -8.69 25.08 0.69
CA GLY A 396 -8.01 25.10 -0.60
C GLY A 396 -6.56 25.58 -0.47
N GLN A 397 -6.31 26.62 0.32
CA GLN A 397 -4.95 27.06 0.64
C GLN A 397 -4.16 26.00 1.40
N LEU A 398 -4.76 25.31 2.38
CA LEU A 398 -4.11 24.25 3.13
C LEU A 398 -3.71 23.07 2.21
N ALA A 399 -4.60 22.70 1.29
CA ALA A 399 -4.31 21.68 0.27
C ALA A 399 -3.21 22.13 -0.71
N ALA A 400 -3.21 23.41 -1.11
CA ALA A 400 -2.15 23.97 -1.96
C ALA A 400 -0.77 23.93 -1.26
N LEU A 401 -0.72 24.23 0.05
CA LEU A 401 0.52 24.11 0.84
C LEU A 401 1.03 22.66 0.87
N GLN A 402 0.15 21.68 1.12
CA GLN A 402 0.54 20.27 1.08
C GLN A 402 1.10 19.88 -0.29
N ARG A 403 0.41 20.28 -1.37
CA ARG A 403 0.83 20.00 -2.75
C ARG A 403 2.22 20.56 -3.05
N LEU A 404 2.46 21.82 -2.71
CA LEU A 404 3.74 22.48 -2.99
C LEU A 404 4.89 21.84 -2.20
N LEU A 405 4.66 21.48 -0.93
CA LEU A 405 5.65 20.74 -0.14
C LEU A 405 5.93 19.36 -0.73
N ARG A 406 4.89 18.58 -1.10
CA ARG A 406 5.05 17.27 -1.75
C ARG A 406 5.82 17.38 -3.06
N GLN A 407 5.46 18.32 -3.92
CA GLN A 407 6.13 18.55 -5.21
C GLN A 407 7.60 18.93 -5.02
N SER A 408 7.91 19.83 -4.07
CA SER A 408 9.29 20.22 -3.78
C SER A 408 10.14 19.02 -3.32
N ILE A 409 9.59 18.17 -2.43
CA ILE A 409 10.24 16.93 -1.97
C ILE A 409 10.46 15.98 -3.16
N LEU A 410 9.45 15.76 -3.99
CA LEU A 410 9.55 14.87 -5.17
C LEU A 410 10.58 15.33 -6.18
N GLU A 411 10.63 16.61 -6.50
CA GLU A 411 11.63 17.19 -7.40
C GLU A 411 13.05 17.03 -6.86
N SER A 412 13.25 17.26 -5.56
CA SER A 412 14.54 17.04 -4.90
C SER A 412 15.00 15.58 -4.98
N ILE A 413 14.08 14.62 -4.84
CA ILE A 413 14.36 13.18 -5.02
C ILE A 413 14.75 12.88 -6.48
N LYS A 414 14.03 13.45 -7.46
CA LYS A 414 14.31 13.25 -8.89
C LYS A 414 15.67 13.81 -9.31
N LEU A 415 15.98 15.03 -8.90
CA LEU A 415 17.26 15.70 -9.21
C LEU A 415 18.44 14.94 -8.59
N SER A 416 18.30 14.40 -7.38
CA SER A 416 19.33 13.62 -6.70
C SER A 416 19.64 12.28 -7.39
N CYS A 417 18.70 11.71 -8.15
CA CYS A 417 18.93 10.51 -8.98
C CYS A 417 19.73 10.79 -10.25
N SER A 418 19.83 12.05 -10.70
CA SER A 418 20.43 12.43 -12.00
C SER A 418 21.93 12.74 -11.98
N GLY A 419 22.62 12.50 -10.86
CA GLY A 419 24.09 12.42 -10.82
C GLY A 419 24.84 13.52 -10.06
N SER A 420 24.14 14.51 -9.48
CA SER A 420 24.75 15.54 -8.63
C SER A 420 23.92 15.81 -7.38
N GLY A 421 24.04 14.95 -6.37
CA GLY A 421 23.25 15.03 -5.14
C GLY A 421 23.62 13.97 -4.10
N PRO A 422 23.02 14.02 -2.90
CA PRO A 422 23.42 13.24 -1.72
C PRO A 422 23.40 11.72 -1.99
N SER A 423 24.09 10.94 -1.14
CA SER A 423 24.28 9.50 -1.36
C SER A 423 22.97 8.78 -1.71
N ARG A 424 23.00 7.81 -2.64
CA ARG A 424 21.81 7.05 -3.08
C ARG A 424 20.97 6.52 -1.91
N LEU A 425 21.63 6.14 -0.80
CA LEU A 425 21.00 5.69 0.44
C LEU A 425 20.15 6.77 1.13
N SER A 426 20.62 8.02 1.15
CA SER A 426 19.84 9.13 1.71
C SER A 426 18.60 9.45 0.86
N VAL A 427 18.71 9.38 -0.47
CA VAL A 427 17.59 9.58 -1.41
C VAL A 427 16.53 8.49 -1.23
N MET A 428 16.97 7.23 -1.08
CA MET A 428 16.08 6.11 -0.76
C MET A 428 15.38 6.29 0.59
N GLY A 429 16.09 6.76 1.62
CA GLY A 429 15.52 7.06 2.93
C GLY A 429 14.43 8.12 2.89
N TRP A 430 14.67 9.27 2.25
CA TRP A 430 13.67 10.34 2.14
C TRP A 430 12.45 9.94 1.31
N ARG A 431 12.66 9.12 0.27
CA ARG A 431 11.58 8.57 -0.54
C ARG A 431 10.69 7.63 0.28
N SER A 432 11.29 6.78 1.11
CA SER A 432 10.55 5.92 2.04
C SER A 432 9.74 6.75 3.04
N GLU A 433 10.35 7.78 3.64
CA GLU A 433 9.67 8.66 4.60
C GLU A 433 8.48 9.38 3.97
N LEU A 434 8.63 9.94 2.75
CA LEU A 434 7.53 10.57 2.04
C LEU A 434 6.39 9.57 1.72
N THR A 435 6.76 8.35 1.32
CA THR A 435 5.80 7.27 1.00
C THR A 435 4.99 6.92 2.25
N GLU A 436 5.64 6.68 3.38
CA GLU A 436 5.00 6.36 4.66
C GLU A 436 4.05 7.48 5.12
N LEU A 437 4.48 8.75 5.05
CA LEU A 437 3.65 9.91 5.39
C LEU A 437 2.39 10.00 4.52
N CYS A 438 2.52 9.75 3.21
CA CYS A 438 1.38 9.81 2.30
C CYS A 438 0.41 8.63 2.50
N ILE A 439 0.91 7.40 2.64
CA ILE A 439 0.08 6.21 2.91
C ILE A 439 -0.72 6.42 4.19
N ARG A 440 -0.03 6.82 5.27
CA ARG A 440 -0.66 7.04 6.57
C ARG A 440 -1.69 8.15 6.53
N PHE A 441 -1.37 9.28 5.90
CA PHE A 441 -2.34 10.37 5.74
C PHE A 441 -3.57 9.92 4.95
N GLY A 442 -3.40 9.20 3.83
CA GLY A 442 -4.53 8.68 3.06
C GLY A 442 -5.41 7.73 3.88
N TYR A 443 -4.79 6.82 4.61
CA TYR A 443 -5.51 5.89 5.50
C TYR A 443 -6.31 6.63 6.57
N GLU A 444 -5.70 7.54 7.34
CA GLU A 444 -6.35 8.32 8.41
C GLU A 444 -7.41 9.29 7.84
N LEU A 445 -7.21 9.83 6.63
CA LEU A 445 -8.15 10.73 5.95
C LEU A 445 -9.45 10.01 5.56
N THR A 446 -9.35 8.72 5.20
CA THR A 446 -10.46 7.87 4.81
C THR A 446 -10.97 6.97 5.94
N GLU A 447 -10.54 7.18 7.18
CA GLU A 447 -10.96 6.35 8.33
C GLU A 447 -12.32 6.79 8.91
N PHE A 448 -13.42 6.37 8.30
CA PHE A 448 -14.79 6.63 8.77
C PHE A 448 -15.56 5.31 8.96
N ASP A 449 -16.63 5.37 9.74
CA ASP A 449 -17.59 4.28 9.88
C ASP A 449 -18.61 4.34 8.73
N GLU A 450 -18.70 3.26 7.96
CA GLU A 450 -19.55 3.16 6.75
C GLU A 450 -21.04 3.36 7.09
N GLU A 451 -21.48 2.95 8.28
CA GLU A 451 -22.87 3.12 8.73
C GLU A 451 -23.20 4.60 9.01
N HIS A 452 -22.23 5.37 9.53
CA HIS A 452 -22.38 6.80 9.82
C HIS A 452 -22.23 7.69 8.57
N PHE A 453 -21.67 7.18 7.47
CA PHE A 453 -21.45 7.93 6.23
C PHE A 453 -22.78 8.34 5.55
N MET A 454 -23.81 7.48 5.60
CA MET A 454 -25.10 7.70 4.93
C MET A 454 -25.87 8.95 5.41
N GLY A 455 -25.56 9.50 6.60
CA GLY A 455 -26.15 10.76 7.09
C GLY A 455 -25.30 12.02 6.87
N ILE A 456 -23.99 11.86 6.64
CA ILE A 456 -22.99 12.93 6.75
C ILE A 456 -22.34 13.26 5.40
N GLY A 457 -22.37 12.36 4.41
CA GLY A 457 -21.48 12.29 3.23
C GLY A 457 -21.33 13.50 2.28
N TYR A 458 -22.12 14.57 2.39
CA TYR A 458 -22.09 15.69 1.41
C TYR A 458 -20.78 16.53 1.39
N PRO A 459 -20.16 16.93 2.52
CA PRO A 459 -18.93 17.73 2.52
C PRO A 459 -17.63 16.90 2.61
N LEU A 460 -17.72 15.61 2.99
CA LEU A 460 -16.53 14.76 3.17
C LEU A 460 -15.82 14.46 1.85
N VAL A 461 -16.57 14.17 0.79
CA VAL A 461 -15.96 13.80 -0.51
C VAL A 461 -15.23 14.98 -1.17
N PRO A 462 -15.81 16.20 -1.24
CA PRO A 462 -15.08 17.39 -1.67
C PRO A 462 -13.83 17.66 -0.82
N LEU A 463 -13.90 17.44 0.49
CA LEU A 463 -12.74 17.60 1.38
C LEU A 463 -11.63 16.60 1.08
N VAL A 464 -11.98 15.32 0.96
CA VAL A 464 -11.01 14.24 0.69
C VAL A 464 -10.35 14.44 -0.67
N THR A 465 -11.13 14.73 -1.71
CA THR A 465 -10.61 15.00 -3.06
C THR A 465 -9.74 16.25 -3.13
N LEU A 466 -10.04 17.29 -2.34
CA LEU A 466 -9.22 18.51 -2.29
C LEU A 466 -7.76 18.25 -1.86
N PHE A 467 -7.54 17.32 -0.92
CA PHE A 467 -6.19 17.01 -0.41
C PHE A 467 -5.43 15.97 -1.22
N LEU A 468 -6.14 15.18 -2.02
CA LEU A 468 -5.57 14.13 -2.83
C LEU A 468 -5.41 14.62 -4.28
N ASP A 469 -4.17 14.80 -4.69
CA ASP A 469 -3.85 15.25 -6.04
C ASP A 469 -2.87 14.28 -6.71
N ARG A 470 -2.57 14.51 -7.98
CA ARG A 470 -1.58 13.73 -8.72
C ARG A 470 -0.21 13.65 -8.02
N SER A 471 0.20 14.67 -7.26
CA SER A 471 1.47 14.67 -6.52
C SER A 471 1.45 13.69 -5.35
N PHE A 472 0.29 13.53 -4.69
CA PHE A 472 0.08 12.57 -3.61
C PHE A 472 0.32 11.14 -4.12
N PHE A 473 -0.33 10.75 -5.21
CA PHE A 473 -0.15 9.39 -5.75
C PHE A 473 1.24 9.16 -6.37
N GLN A 474 1.85 10.19 -6.98
CA GLN A 474 3.23 10.10 -7.46
C GLN A 474 4.24 9.85 -6.33
N SER A 475 3.91 10.27 -5.10
CA SER A 475 4.75 10.11 -3.92
C SER A 475 4.84 8.67 -3.41
N VAL A 476 3.77 7.90 -3.59
CA VAL A 476 3.60 6.59 -2.95
C VAL A 476 4.16 5.42 -3.79
N ARG A 477 4.30 5.59 -5.11
CA ARG A 477 4.75 4.59 -6.12
C ARG A 477 4.68 3.11 -5.66
N CYS A 478 3.55 2.47 -5.95
CA CYS A 478 3.29 1.02 -5.81
C CYS A 478 3.82 0.38 -4.51
N PRO A 479 3.31 0.77 -3.34
CA PRO A 479 3.75 0.16 -2.09
C PRO A 479 3.10 -1.22 -1.95
N ASN A 480 3.89 -2.20 -1.50
CA ASN A 480 3.38 -3.47 -0.98
C ASN A 480 2.84 -3.29 0.45
N ASP A 481 2.00 -2.27 0.66
CA ASP A 481 1.48 -1.88 1.96
C ASP A 481 -0.03 -2.10 2.03
N SER A 482 -0.50 -2.76 3.10
CA SER A 482 -1.91 -3.04 3.32
C SER A 482 -2.73 -1.77 3.54
N ASP A 483 -2.18 -0.77 4.22
CA ASP A 483 -2.87 0.45 4.60
C ASP A 483 -3.16 1.29 3.35
N TRP A 484 -2.24 1.28 2.38
CA TRP A 484 -2.43 1.91 1.08
C TRP A 484 -3.61 1.30 0.30
N LEU A 485 -3.71 -0.03 0.30
CA LEU A 485 -4.81 -0.73 -0.39
C LEU A 485 -6.15 -0.48 0.30
N VAL A 486 -6.19 -0.49 1.63
CA VAL A 486 -7.40 -0.15 2.39
C VAL A 486 -7.84 1.28 2.08
N PHE A 487 -6.90 2.22 2.06
CA PHE A 487 -7.16 3.60 1.63
C PHE A 487 -7.78 3.67 0.23
N LEU A 488 -7.18 3.02 -0.78
CA LEU A 488 -7.69 3.03 -2.15
C LEU A 488 -9.10 2.45 -2.25
N LYS A 489 -9.40 1.37 -1.52
CA LYS A 489 -10.74 0.76 -1.47
C LYS A 489 -11.77 1.69 -0.86
N ARG A 490 -11.45 2.32 0.28
CA ARG A 490 -12.35 3.28 0.94
C ARG A 490 -12.57 4.52 0.09
N LEU A 491 -11.54 5.01 -0.59
CA LEU A 491 -11.64 6.13 -1.51
C LEU A 491 -12.53 5.81 -2.71
N PHE A 492 -12.39 4.60 -3.28
CA PHE A 492 -13.28 4.13 -4.35
C PHE A 492 -14.74 4.05 -3.87
N PHE A 493 -14.98 3.47 -2.68
CA PHE A 493 -16.30 3.41 -2.07
C PHE A 493 -16.92 4.81 -1.90
N LEU A 494 -16.18 5.76 -1.32
CA LEU A 494 -16.61 7.16 -1.14
C LEU A 494 -17.04 7.81 -2.46
N ALA A 495 -16.21 7.68 -3.49
CA ALA A 495 -16.47 8.31 -4.78
C ALA A 495 -17.64 7.64 -5.53
N ASN A 496 -17.80 6.31 -5.38
CA ASN A 496 -18.89 5.57 -6.00
C ASN A 496 -20.26 5.87 -5.36
N GLU A 497 -20.34 5.98 -4.03
CA GLU A 497 -21.59 6.33 -3.34
C GLU A 497 -22.09 7.75 -3.72
N MET A 498 -21.17 8.69 -3.94
CA MET A 498 -21.49 10.08 -4.32
C MET A 498 -21.67 10.30 -5.82
N ARG A 499 -21.68 9.21 -6.61
CA ARG A 499 -21.79 9.25 -8.06
C ARG A 499 -23.08 9.89 -8.57
N SER A 500 -24.16 9.81 -7.81
CA SER A 500 -25.45 10.45 -8.14
C SER A 500 -25.45 11.97 -7.89
N LEU A 501 -24.48 12.48 -7.15
CA LEU A 501 -24.46 13.85 -6.61
C LEU A 501 -23.37 14.75 -7.20
N SER A 502 -22.28 14.18 -7.75
CA SER A 502 -21.19 14.98 -8.35
C SER A 502 -20.44 14.22 -9.47
N PHE A 503 -20.37 14.81 -10.67
CA PHE A 503 -19.56 14.30 -11.78
C PHE A 503 -18.05 14.37 -11.50
N GLU A 504 -17.62 15.39 -10.75
CA GLU A 504 -16.20 15.64 -10.41
C GLU A 504 -15.55 14.48 -9.63
N SER A 505 -16.33 13.75 -8.81
CA SER A 505 -15.82 12.60 -8.03
C SER A 505 -15.46 11.40 -8.91
N VAL A 506 -16.22 11.20 -10.00
CA VAL A 506 -15.98 10.11 -10.96
C VAL A 506 -14.80 10.46 -11.88
N ASP A 507 -14.73 11.72 -12.34
CA ASP A 507 -13.60 12.23 -13.13
C ASP A 507 -12.29 12.08 -12.36
N TYR A 508 -12.30 12.30 -11.05
CA TYR A 508 -11.15 12.10 -10.17
C TYR A 508 -10.67 10.63 -10.14
N LEU A 509 -11.59 9.66 -10.06
CA LEU A 509 -11.23 8.23 -10.10
C LEU A 509 -10.51 7.87 -11.41
N TRP A 510 -10.98 8.39 -12.55
CA TRP A 510 -10.39 8.11 -13.86
C TRP A 510 -9.10 8.89 -14.14
N SER A 511 -9.01 10.15 -13.72
CA SER A 511 -7.89 11.04 -14.05
C SER A 511 -6.68 10.84 -13.14
N ASP A 512 -6.89 10.55 -11.86
CA ASP A 512 -5.83 10.47 -10.86
C ASP A 512 -5.61 9.05 -10.32
N MET A 513 -6.66 8.32 -9.94
CA MET A 513 -6.51 6.98 -9.35
C MET A 513 -6.23 5.87 -10.37
N PHE A 514 -6.95 5.84 -11.50
CA PHE A 514 -6.79 4.79 -12.51
C PHE A 514 -5.37 4.73 -13.10
N PRO A 515 -4.69 5.85 -13.44
CA PRO A 515 -3.30 5.80 -13.90
C PRO A 515 -2.35 5.25 -12.85
N VAL A 516 -2.65 5.46 -11.56
CA VAL A 516 -1.85 4.95 -10.45
C VAL A 516 -2.02 3.44 -10.32
N LEU A 517 -3.26 2.95 -10.38
CA LEU A 517 -3.54 1.52 -10.45
C LEU A 517 -2.80 0.89 -11.63
N LYS A 518 -2.96 1.45 -12.84
CA LYS A 518 -2.31 0.97 -14.06
C LYS A 518 -0.79 0.90 -13.92
N ASN A 519 -0.17 1.90 -13.31
CA ASN A 519 1.27 1.89 -13.04
C ASN A 519 1.67 0.85 -11.98
N CYS A 520 0.85 0.64 -10.94
CA CYS A 520 1.13 -0.33 -9.88
C CYS A 520 1.04 -1.77 -10.39
N VAL A 521 0.06 -2.06 -11.24
CA VAL A 521 -0.12 -3.39 -11.83
C VAL A 521 0.69 -3.58 -13.12
N SER A 522 1.46 -2.58 -13.57
CA SER A 522 2.24 -2.69 -14.80
C SER A 522 3.43 -3.63 -14.63
N ARG A 523 3.72 -4.43 -15.67
CA ARG A 523 4.95 -5.21 -15.77
C ARG A 523 6.24 -4.39 -15.74
N SER A 524 6.16 -3.13 -16.17
CA SER A 524 7.29 -2.19 -16.19
C SER A 524 7.70 -1.67 -14.81
N ARG A 525 7.04 -2.11 -13.73
CA ARG A 525 7.39 -1.75 -12.35
C ARG A 525 8.75 -2.32 -11.94
N ASP A 526 9.35 -1.72 -10.91
CA ASP A 526 10.59 -2.21 -10.31
C ASP A 526 10.34 -3.61 -9.69
N GLN A 527 10.84 -4.66 -10.35
CA GLN A 527 10.57 -6.07 -10.01
C GLN A 527 11.30 -6.54 -8.76
N SER A 528 12.05 -5.68 -8.08
CA SER A 528 12.79 -6.01 -6.86
C SER A 528 11.91 -6.46 -5.68
N GLN A 529 10.59 -6.22 -5.73
CA GLN A 529 9.63 -6.70 -4.73
C GLN A 529 8.45 -7.46 -5.35
N LEU A 530 8.45 -8.78 -5.15
CA LEU A 530 7.33 -9.66 -5.49
C LEU A 530 6.08 -9.30 -4.66
N PHE A 531 4.90 -9.38 -5.28
CA PHE A 531 3.65 -9.13 -4.57
C PHE A 531 3.31 -10.29 -3.63
N THR A 532 2.75 -9.98 -2.46
CA THR A 532 2.08 -10.99 -1.63
C THR A 532 0.70 -11.30 -2.20
N ARG A 533 0.15 -12.50 -1.91
CA ARG A 533 -1.17 -12.93 -2.39
C ARG A 533 -2.28 -11.91 -2.08
N ASN A 534 -2.28 -11.35 -0.87
CA ASN A 534 -3.30 -10.39 -0.43
C ASN A 534 -3.24 -9.09 -1.24
N VAL A 535 -2.03 -8.61 -1.53
CA VAL A 535 -1.83 -7.40 -2.33
C VAL A 535 -2.33 -7.60 -3.76
N VAL A 536 -1.97 -8.73 -4.38
CA VAL A 536 -2.45 -9.09 -5.73
C VAL A 536 -3.97 -9.15 -5.79
N HIS A 537 -4.60 -9.86 -4.85
CA HIS A 537 -6.06 -10.01 -4.82
C HIS A 537 -6.77 -8.65 -4.63
N ASN A 538 -6.20 -7.75 -3.81
CA ASN A 538 -6.75 -6.42 -3.61
C ASN A 538 -6.64 -5.53 -4.85
N PHE A 539 -5.53 -5.61 -5.60
CA PHE A 539 -5.41 -4.91 -6.89
C PHE A 539 -6.40 -5.44 -7.93
N ALA A 540 -6.58 -6.75 -8.00
CA ALA A 540 -7.55 -7.39 -8.87
C ALA A 540 -9.00 -7.00 -8.51
N ASP A 541 -9.33 -6.97 -7.22
CA ASP A 541 -10.64 -6.50 -6.73
C ASP A 541 -10.87 -5.04 -7.10
N LEU A 542 -9.89 -4.16 -6.89
CA LEU A 542 -9.99 -2.74 -7.28
C LEU A 542 -10.14 -2.58 -8.80
N ALA A 543 -9.42 -3.37 -9.61
CA ALA A 543 -9.58 -3.38 -11.07
C ALA A 543 -11.01 -3.78 -11.48
N LEU A 544 -11.60 -4.77 -10.82
CA LEU A 544 -13.00 -5.17 -11.07
C LEU A 544 -13.98 -4.05 -10.72
N GLN A 545 -13.71 -3.28 -9.65
CA GLN A 545 -14.53 -2.12 -9.30
C GLN A 545 -14.50 -1.04 -10.41
N PHE A 546 -13.35 -0.78 -11.04
CA PHE A 546 -13.27 0.12 -12.20
C PHE A 546 -14.06 -0.40 -13.41
N VAL A 547 -14.06 -1.71 -13.66
CA VAL A 547 -14.89 -2.32 -14.72
C VAL A 547 -16.38 -2.14 -14.41
N LYS A 548 -16.80 -2.39 -13.16
CA LYS A 548 -18.19 -2.19 -12.71
C LYS A 548 -18.63 -0.74 -12.86
N MET A 549 -17.76 0.21 -12.49
CA MET A 549 -18.04 1.64 -12.62
C MET A 549 -18.21 2.05 -14.09
N CYS A 550 -17.31 1.61 -14.98
CA CYS A 550 -17.40 1.83 -16.42
C CYS A 550 -18.72 1.29 -17.01
N ALA A 551 -19.09 0.06 -16.62
CA ALA A 551 -20.35 -0.55 -17.03
C ALA A 551 -21.55 0.30 -16.57
N ALA A 552 -21.55 0.79 -15.33
CA ALA A 552 -22.64 1.60 -14.83
C ALA A 552 -22.68 3.03 -15.40
N GLU A 553 -21.55 3.65 -15.78
CA GLU A 553 -21.50 5.01 -16.41
C GLU A 553 -22.21 5.06 -17.75
N SER A 554 -22.13 3.93 -18.44
CA SER A 554 -22.68 3.76 -19.76
C SER A 554 -24.23 3.74 -19.79
N GLY A 555 -24.90 3.70 -18.64
CA GLY A 555 -26.37 3.74 -18.55
C GLY A 555 -27.05 5.07 -18.95
N ALA A 556 -26.32 6.20 -19.04
CA ALA A 556 -26.92 7.52 -19.31
C ALA A 556 -27.14 7.84 -20.81
N SER A 557 -26.43 7.15 -21.73
CA SER A 557 -26.52 7.33 -23.19
C SER A 557 -26.70 6.01 -23.96
N GLY A 558 -26.99 4.92 -23.25
CA GLY A 558 -26.89 3.55 -23.76
C GLY A 558 -25.49 2.97 -23.53
N PRO A 559 -25.37 1.68 -23.19
CA PRO A 559 -24.12 1.11 -22.72
C PRO A 559 -23.02 1.12 -23.80
N ASP A 560 -21.96 1.91 -23.59
CA ASP A 560 -20.63 1.80 -24.19
C ASP A 560 -19.94 0.50 -23.75
N HIS A 561 -20.55 -0.58 -24.22
CA HIS A 561 -20.15 -1.96 -24.12
C HIS A 561 -18.70 -2.20 -24.55
N GLU A 562 -18.23 -1.47 -25.56
CA GLU A 562 -16.88 -1.58 -26.10
C GLU A 562 -15.84 -1.10 -25.08
N ARG A 563 -16.07 0.06 -24.46
CA ARG A 563 -15.15 0.61 -23.44
C ARG A 563 -15.06 -0.31 -22.22
N THR A 564 -16.18 -0.88 -21.79
CA THR A 564 -16.21 -1.81 -20.65
C THR A 564 -15.45 -3.10 -20.96
N MET A 565 -15.64 -3.65 -22.17
CA MET A 565 -14.93 -4.86 -22.62
C MET A 565 -13.43 -4.62 -22.80
N ALA A 566 -13.03 -3.45 -23.35
CA ALA A 566 -11.62 -3.08 -23.48
C ALA A 566 -10.92 -2.97 -22.11
N LEU A 567 -11.61 -2.43 -21.11
CA LEU A 567 -11.09 -2.36 -19.74
C LEU A 567 -11.01 -3.74 -19.08
N PHE A 568 -11.99 -4.61 -19.33
CA PHE A 568 -11.95 -5.99 -18.86
C PHE A 568 -10.77 -6.77 -19.49
N GLU A 569 -10.56 -6.64 -20.80
CA GLU A 569 -9.42 -7.22 -21.52
C GLU A 569 -8.05 -6.72 -21.01
N LEU A 570 -7.97 -5.43 -20.65
CA LEU A 570 -6.76 -4.83 -20.07
C LEU A 570 -6.31 -5.59 -18.81
N PHE A 571 -7.25 -5.94 -17.93
CA PHE A 571 -6.91 -6.58 -16.65
C PHE A 571 -6.91 -8.11 -16.71
N SER A 572 -7.45 -8.72 -17.77
CA SER A 572 -7.51 -10.18 -17.89
C SER A 572 -6.46 -10.76 -18.83
N ALA A 573 -6.11 -10.06 -19.91
CA ALA A 573 -5.32 -10.63 -21.02
C ALA A 573 -4.14 -9.76 -21.46
N ASP A 574 -4.19 -8.43 -21.31
CA ASP A 574 -3.17 -7.52 -21.84
C ASP A 574 -1.77 -7.73 -21.21
N ALA A 575 -0.75 -7.75 -22.07
CA ALA A 575 0.64 -8.00 -21.70
C ALA A 575 1.26 -6.91 -20.82
N SER A 576 0.69 -5.70 -20.79
CA SER A 576 1.20 -4.60 -19.96
C SER A 576 0.97 -4.81 -18.46
N VAL A 577 0.06 -5.71 -18.08
CA VAL A 577 -0.30 -6.01 -16.68
C VAL A 577 0.46 -7.22 -16.14
N ASP A 578 0.91 -7.11 -14.89
CA ASP A 578 1.60 -8.14 -14.13
C ASP A 578 0.78 -9.46 -14.14
N PRO A 579 1.41 -10.60 -14.49
CA PRO A 579 0.71 -11.89 -14.57
C PRO A 579 -0.02 -12.26 -13.29
N ALA A 580 0.52 -11.95 -12.10
CA ALA A 580 -0.12 -12.31 -10.85
C ALA A 580 -1.48 -11.61 -10.70
N VAL A 581 -1.56 -10.34 -11.09
CA VAL A 581 -2.80 -9.56 -11.05
C VAL A 581 -3.81 -10.09 -12.07
N ARG A 582 -3.38 -10.44 -13.28
CA ARG A 582 -4.27 -11.06 -14.29
C ARG A 582 -4.87 -12.37 -13.80
N PHE A 583 -4.07 -13.23 -13.17
CA PHE A 583 -4.54 -14.50 -12.61
C PHE A 583 -5.59 -14.27 -11.52
N ALA A 584 -5.31 -13.38 -10.56
CA ALA A 584 -6.26 -13.06 -9.51
C ALA A 584 -7.53 -12.38 -10.05
N PHE A 585 -7.42 -11.50 -11.05
CA PHE A 585 -8.57 -10.85 -11.68
C PHE A 585 -9.52 -11.87 -12.32
N CYS A 586 -8.98 -12.79 -13.12
CA CYS A 586 -9.77 -13.87 -13.71
C CYS A 586 -10.31 -14.84 -12.64
N GLU A 587 -9.55 -15.14 -11.58
CA GLU A 587 -10.02 -15.95 -10.44
C GLU A 587 -11.24 -15.30 -9.77
N ILE A 588 -11.19 -13.99 -9.49
CA ILE A 588 -12.34 -13.26 -8.92
C ILE A 588 -13.55 -13.31 -9.86
N CYS A 589 -13.36 -13.25 -11.18
CA CYS A 589 -14.47 -13.23 -12.13
C CYS A 589 -15.09 -14.63 -12.37
N TYR A 590 -14.27 -15.68 -12.47
CA TYR A 590 -14.69 -16.99 -13.01
C TYR A 590 -14.68 -18.16 -12.00
N SER A 591 -14.15 -17.98 -10.78
CA SER A 591 -13.96 -19.10 -9.83
C SER A 591 -15.26 -19.75 -9.34
N THR A 592 -16.34 -18.99 -9.21
CA THR A 592 -17.62 -19.46 -8.68
C THR A 592 -18.78 -19.12 -9.61
N THR A 593 -19.89 -19.84 -9.48
CA THR A 593 -21.10 -19.53 -10.24
C THR A 593 -21.64 -18.13 -9.92
N ALA A 594 -21.54 -17.71 -8.66
CA ALA A 594 -21.96 -16.38 -8.22
C ALA A 594 -21.09 -15.26 -8.82
N SER A 595 -19.77 -15.45 -8.86
CA SER A 595 -18.86 -14.47 -9.47
C SER A 595 -19.05 -14.37 -10.98
N LEU A 596 -19.24 -15.52 -11.65
CA LEU A 596 -19.50 -15.56 -13.08
C LEU A 596 -20.81 -14.85 -13.42
N LYS A 597 -21.88 -15.14 -12.67
CA LYS A 597 -23.18 -14.45 -12.81
C LYS A 597 -23.04 -12.94 -12.62
N SER A 598 -22.30 -12.51 -11.59
CA SER A 598 -22.05 -11.09 -11.36
C SER A 598 -21.21 -10.43 -12.45
N THR A 599 -20.31 -11.17 -13.11
CA THR A 599 -19.46 -10.64 -14.19
C THR A 599 -20.27 -10.51 -15.48
N VAL A 600 -21.05 -11.53 -15.84
CA VAL A 600 -21.92 -11.52 -17.03
C VAL A 600 -22.99 -10.42 -16.92
N SER A 601 -23.53 -10.18 -15.72
CA SER A 601 -24.52 -9.12 -15.53
C SER A 601 -23.97 -7.69 -15.73
N LEU A 602 -22.65 -7.47 -15.63
CA LEU A 602 -22.03 -6.16 -15.95
C LEU A 602 -22.20 -5.77 -17.41
N PHE A 603 -22.24 -6.79 -18.27
CA PHE A 603 -22.29 -6.61 -19.72
C PHE A 603 -23.74 -6.64 -20.27
N GLY A 604 -24.70 -7.14 -19.49
CA GLY A 604 -26.11 -7.21 -19.89
C GLY A 604 -26.40 -8.24 -21.00
N THR A 605 -27.66 -8.47 -21.31
CA THR A 605 -28.10 -9.40 -22.37
C THR A 605 -27.84 -8.87 -23.78
N GLU A 606 -27.85 -7.55 -23.98
CA GLU A 606 -27.73 -6.92 -25.30
C GLU A 606 -26.32 -7.02 -25.89
N LEU A 607 -25.27 -7.00 -25.05
CA LEU A 607 -23.87 -7.09 -25.50
C LEU A 607 -23.56 -8.45 -26.15
N PHE A 608 -24.12 -9.53 -25.63
CA PHE A 608 -23.88 -10.89 -26.11
C PHE A 608 -24.70 -11.25 -27.36
N ASN A 609 -25.61 -10.37 -27.80
CA ASN A 609 -26.18 -10.43 -29.15
C ASN A 609 -25.15 -10.05 -30.22
N ASN A 610 -24.11 -9.29 -29.86
CA ASN A 610 -22.96 -9.05 -30.73
C ASN A 610 -22.00 -10.23 -30.64
N VAL A 611 -21.88 -10.95 -31.76
CA VAL A 611 -21.03 -12.14 -31.89
C VAL A 611 -19.58 -11.85 -31.48
N GLU A 612 -18.99 -10.72 -31.90
CA GLU A 612 -17.60 -10.39 -31.58
C GLU A 612 -17.39 -10.20 -30.07
N MET A 613 -18.30 -9.49 -29.41
CA MET A 613 -18.22 -9.22 -27.97
C MET A 613 -18.36 -10.50 -27.14
N ALA A 614 -19.27 -11.38 -27.57
CA ALA A 614 -19.46 -12.67 -26.94
C ALA A 614 -18.22 -13.55 -27.09
N TRP A 615 -17.57 -13.54 -28.25
CA TRP A 615 -16.30 -14.24 -28.46
C TRP A 615 -15.14 -13.63 -27.66
N ARG A 616 -15.07 -12.31 -27.48
CA ARG A 616 -14.05 -11.66 -26.63
C ARG A 616 -14.16 -12.11 -25.17
N PHE A 617 -15.38 -12.11 -24.62
CA PHE A 617 -15.62 -12.63 -23.27
C PHE A 617 -15.27 -14.13 -23.17
N PHE A 618 -15.69 -14.92 -24.16
CA PHE A 618 -15.40 -16.34 -24.24
C PHE A 618 -13.89 -16.64 -24.36
N THR A 619 -13.14 -15.80 -25.05
CA THR A 619 -11.67 -15.90 -25.17
C THR A 619 -11.02 -15.83 -23.78
N ILE A 620 -11.47 -14.92 -22.93
CA ILE A 620 -10.95 -14.75 -21.57
C ILE A 620 -11.35 -15.93 -20.68
N TRP A 621 -12.55 -16.45 -20.86
CA TRP A 621 -12.96 -17.69 -20.20
C TRP A 621 -12.10 -18.89 -20.62
N LEU A 622 -11.75 -19.01 -21.90
CA LEU A 622 -10.81 -20.04 -22.38
C LEU A 622 -9.42 -19.87 -21.76
N ILE A 623 -8.91 -18.64 -21.65
CA ILE A 623 -7.66 -18.35 -20.93
C ILE A 623 -7.78 -18.81 -19.47
N TYR A 624 -8.90 -18.50 -18.81
CA TYR A 624 -9.13 -18.94 -17.44
C TYR A 624 -9.13 -20.48 -17.33
N GLY A 625 -9.91 -21.18 -18.17
CA GLY A 625 -10.04 -22.63 -18.14
C GLY A 625 -8.74 -23.37 -18.48
N LEU A 626 -8.01 -22.94 -19.52
CA LEU A 626 -6.79 -23.62 -19.99
C LEU A 626 -5.56 -23.31 -19.14
N ILE A 627 -5.46 -22.09 -18.58
CA ILE A 627 -4.21 -21.57 -18.01
C ILE A 627 -4.35 -21.30 -16.51
N ILE A 628 -5.35 -20.50 -16.13
CA ILE A 628 -5.41 -19.92 -14.77
C ILE A 628 -5.98 -20.91 -13.76
N ARG A 629 -7.06 -21.61 -14.11
CA ARG A 629 -7.72 -22.58 -13.25
C ARG A 629 -6.78 -23.73 -12.85
N PRO A 630 -6.03 -24.40 -13.76
CA PRO A 630 -5.07 -25.42 -13.37
C PRO A 630 -4.00 -24.90 -12.38
N ALA A 631 -3.57 -23.64 -12.54
CA ALA A 631 -2.61 -23.02 -11.63
C ALA A 631 -3.20 -22.73 -10.25
N CYS A 632 -4.52 -22.53 -10.14
CA CYS A 632 -5.24 -22.36 -8.89
C CYS A 632 -5.57 -23.69 -8.21
N ASP A 633 -5.88 -24.74 -8.99
CA ASP A 633 -6.26 -26.06 -8.47
C ASP A 633 -5.07 -26.77 -7.81
N ASP A 634 -3.87 -26.62 -8.35
CA ASP A 634 -2.62 -27.11 -7.73
C ASP A 634 -2.31 -26.42 -6.38
N ARG A 635 -2.81 -25.19 -6.17
CA ARG A 635 -2.70 -24.49 -4.87
C ARG A 635 -3.67 -25.06 -3.84
N ALA A 636 -4.88 -25.39 -4.27
CA ALA A 636 -5.93 -25.95 -3.41
C ALA A 636 -5.59 -27.39 -2.96
N ASN A 637 -4.94 -28.18 -3.81
CA ASN A 637 -4.50 -29.54 -3.43
C ASN A 637 -3.35 -29.54 -2.40
N ASN A 638 -2.55 -28.46 -2.33
CA ASN A 638 -1.46 -28.31 -1.36
C ASN A 638 -1.89 -27.65 -0.03
N GLN A 639 -3.09 -27.09 0.05
CA GLN A 639 -3.66 -26.52 1.28
C GLN A 639 -5.00 -27.18 1.56
N LEU A 640 -5.08 -28.11 2.52
CA LEU A 640 -6.34 -28.75 2.94
C LEU A 640 -7.42 -27.68 3.21
N GLY A 641 -8.32 -27.47 2.25
CA GLY A 641 -9.40 -26.50 2.34
C GLY A 641 -10.09 -26.33 0.99
N SER A 642 -11.33 -26.80 0.90
CA SER A 642 -12.16 -26.74 -0.31
C SER A 642 -12.32 -25.30 -0.83
N SER A 643 -11.65 -24.95 -1.92
CA SER A 643 -12.10 -23.84 -2.76
C SER A 643 -13.36 -24.32 -3.50
N VAL A 644 -14.48 -23.63 -3.28
CA VAL A 644 -15.71 -23.83 -4.07
C VAL A 644 -15.36 -23.51 -5.52
N GLN A 645 -15.21 -24.54 -6.35
CA GLN A 645 -14.92 -24.39 -7.78
C GLN A 645 -16.22 -24.38 -8.58
N LEU A 646 -16.23 -23.68 -9.71
CA LEU A 646 -17.28 -23.76 -10.71
C LEU A 646 -17.36 -25.20 -11.25
N THR A 647 -18.46 -25.89 -10.95
CA THR A 647 -18.73 -27.29 -11.38
C THR A 647 -19.75 -27.40 -12.51
N SER A 648 -20.62 -26.40 -12.67
CA SER A 648 -21.54 -26.24 -13.82
C SER A 648 -21.83 -24.76 -14.06
N VAL A 649 -22.11 -24.39 -15.32
CA VAL A 649 -22.58 -23.05 -15.67
C VAL A 649 -24.11 -23.05 -15.60
N ASP A 650 -24.69 -22.16 -14.80
CA ASP A 650 -26.15 -22.07 -14.64
C ASP A 650 -26.85 -21.77 -15.97
N ALA A 651 -28.02 -22.38 -16.19
CA ALA A 651 -28.86 -22.13 -17.36
C ALA A 651 -29.23 -20.64 -17.52
N GLU A 652 -29.35 -19.90 -16.41
CA GLU A 652 -29.58 -18.46 -16.43
C GLU A 652 -28.41 -17.70 -17.07
N ILE A 653 -27.17 -18.14 -16.87
CA ILE A 653 -25.96 -17.53 -17.47
C ILE A 653 -25.90 -17.88 -18.96
N LEU A 654 -26.23 -19.13 -19.31
CA LEU A 654 -26.24 -19.57 -20.71
C LEU A 654 -27.29 -18.82 -21.55
N ALA A 655 -28.39 -18.40 -20.95
CA ALA A 655 -29.43 -17.62 -21.62
C ALA A 655 -28.94 -16.23 -22.11
N PHE A 656 -27.80 -15.73 -21.62
CA PHE A 656 -27.21 -14.48 -22.11
C PHE A 656 -26.51 -14.66 -23.46
N PHE A 657 -26.07 -15.86 -23.82
CA PHE A 657 -25.30 -16.11 -25.04
C PHE A 657 -26.20 -16.63 -26.18
N ALA A 658 -25.81 -16.34 -27.43
CA ALA A 658 -26.42 -17.00 -28.58
C ALA A 658 -26.31 -18.54 -28.44
N PRO A 659 -27.31 -19.34 -28.88
CA PRO A 659 -27.36 -20.79 -28.63
C PRO A 659 -26.08 -21.53 -29.04
N ASP A 660 -25.50 -21.08 -30.15
CA ASP A 660 -24.26 -21.54 -30.73
C ASP A 660 -23.02 -21.39 -29.84
N LEU A 661 -22.96 -20.33 -29.02
CA LEU A 661 -21.86 -20.05 -28.10
C LEU A 661 -22.20 -20.56 -26.69
N ALA A 662 -23.47 -20.51 -26.30
CA ALA A 662 -23.96 -21.11 -25.06
C ALA A 662 -23.61 -22.61 -24.97
N ALA A 663 -23.74 -23.35 -26.08
CA ALA A 663 -23.35 -24.75 -26.15
C ALA A 663 -21.84 -24.97 -25.88
N LEU A 664 -20.99 -24.03 -26.29
CA LEU A 664 -19.54 -24.10 -26.05
C LEU A 664 -19.17 -23.73 -24.61
N PHE A 665 -19.92 -22.80 -24.02
CA PHE A 665 -19.68 -22.27 -22.68
C PHE A 665 -20.22 -23.16 -21.55
N ASN A 666 -21.18 -24.04 -21.86
CA ASN A 666 -21.75 -24.99 -20.91
C ASN A 666 -20.71 -26.00 -20.39
N GLU A 667 -19.74 -26.36 -21.23
CA GLU A 667 -18.67 -27.28 -20.85
C GLU A 667 -17.60 -26.54 -20.04
N ILE A 668 -17.40 -26.95 -18.79
CA ILE A 668 -16.39 -26.36 -17.89
C ILE A 668 -14.98 -26.90 -18.15
N ASP A 669 -14.91 -28.07 -18.80
CA ASP A 669 -13.66 -28.67 -19.21
C ASP A 669 -13.17 -28.02 -20.51
N PRO A 670 -12.02 -27.32 -20.46
CA PRO A 670 -11.50 -26.61 -21.63
C PRO A 670 -11.16 -27.55 -22.80
N GLU A 671 -10.85 -28.82 -22.55
CA GLU A 671 -10.59 -29.79 -23.64
C GLU A 671 -11.87 -30.07 -24.43
N TYR A 672 -12.99 -30.35 -23.76
CA TYR A 672 -14.28 -30.55 -24.44
C TYR A 672 -14.73 -29.30 -25.18
N THR A 673 -14.46 -28.11 -24.63
CA THR A 673 -14.76 -26.87 -25.32
C THR A 673 -13.93 -26.71 -26.60
N LEU A 674 -12.63 -27.00 -26.57
CA LEU A 674 -11.77 -26.96 -27.77
C LEU A 674 -12.23 -28.00 -28.81
N ILE A 675 -12.61 -29.21 -28.39
CA ILE A 675 -13.19 -30.23 -29.27
C ILE A 675 -14.47 -29.71 -29.92
N SER A 676 -15.33 -29.05 -29.16
CA SER A 676 -16.60 -28.51 -29.67
C SER A 676 -16.39 -27.35 -30.66
N ILE A 677 -15.41 -26.49 -30.40
CA ILE A 677 -14.99 -25.42 -31.32
C ILE A 677 -14.51 -26.03 -32.65
N ALA A 678 -13.70 -27.09 -32.60
CA ALA A 678 -13.20 -27.79 -33.77
C ALA A 678 -14.32 -28.53 -34.52
N ALA A 679 -15.18 -29.27 -33.82
CA ALA A 679 -16.31 -29.99 -34.41
C ALA A 679 -17.27 -29.05 -35.15
N LYS A 680 -17.48 -27.83 -34.64
CA LYS A 680 -18.30 -26.82 -35.31
C LYS A 680 -17.75 -26.40 -36.68
N PHE A 681 -16.43 -26.39 -36.85
CA PHE A 681 -15.82 -26.13 -38.17
C PHE A 681 -16.19 -27.22 -39.18
N ASP A 682 -16.19 -28.48 -38.76
CA ASP A 682 -16.57 -29.61 -39.62
C ASP A 682 -18.07 -29.59 -39.98
N LEU A 683 -18.91 -29.11 -39.07
CA LEU A 683 -20.36 -28.98 -39.26
C LEU A 683 -20.78 -27.83 -40.20
N CYS A 684 -19.88 -26.88 -40.50
CA CYS A 684 -20.18 -25.80 -41.45
C CYS A 684 -20.41 -26.36 -42.86
N LYS A 685 -21.54 -25.99 -43.49
CA LYS A 685 -22.04 -26.65 -44.72
C LYS A 685 -21.36 -26.13 -45.97
N SER A 686 -21.05 -24.83 -46.01
CA SER A 686 -20.40 -24.20 -47.18
C SER A 686 -18.94 -23.84 -46.92
N PHE A 687 -18.16 -23.73 -48.00
CA PHE A 687 -16.77 -23.25 -47.92
C PHE A 687 -16.68 -21.83 -47.33
N HIS A 688 -17.60 -20.93 -47.71
CA HIS A 688 -17.63 -19.56 -47.20
C HIS A 688 -17.90 -19.51 -45.69
N GLU A 689 -18.86 -20.31 -45.21
CA GLU A 689 -19.13 -20.45 -43.76
C GLU A 689 -17.91 -21.00 -43.01
N ARG A 690 -17.26 -22.03 -43.56
CA ARG A 690 -16.03 -22.61 -42.98
C ARG A 690 -14.92 -21.57 -42.87
N MET A 691 -14.68 -20.79 -43.92
CA MET A 691 -13.62 -19.76 -43.89
C MET A 691 -13.97 -18.60 -42.96
N ALA A 692 -15.24 -18.17 -42.92
CA ALA A 692 -15.69 -17.13 -41.99
C ALA A 692 -15.55 -17.58 -40.53
N TYR A 693 -15.99 -18.81 -40.20
CA TYR A 693 -15.83 -19.38 -38.86
C TYR A 693 -14.36 -19.57 -38.50
N LYS A 694 -13.54 -20.09 -39.42
CA LYS A 694 -12.09 -20.23 -39.22
C LYS A 694 -11.43 -18.88 -38.94
N SER A 695 -11.80 -17.83 -39.66
CA SER A 695 -11.28 -16.48 -39.41
C SER A 695 -11.69 -15.94 -38.04
N LEU A 696 -12.94 -16.16 -37.62
CA LEU A 696 -13.45 -15.71 -36.32
C LEU A 696 -12.80 -16.49 -35.17
N ALA A 697 -12.96 -17.82 -35.16
CA ALA A 697 -12.38 -18.69 -34.14
C ALA A 697 -10.85 -18.59 -34.10
N GLY A 698 -10.19 -18.52 -35.26
CA GLY A 698 -8.75 -18.36 -35.37
C GLY A 698 -8.23 -17.06 -34.74
N ARG A 699 -8.95 -15.93 -34.89
CA ARG A 699 -8.58 -14.66 -34.25
C ARG A 699 -8.62 -14.76 -32.72
N HIS A 700 -9.66 -15.37 -32.17
CA HIS A 700 -9.86 -15.50 -30.73
C HIS A 700 -8.92 -16.55 -30.11
N LEU A 701 -8.78 -17.72 -30.73
CA LEU A 701 -7.79 -18.72 -30.32
C LEU A 701 -6.36 -18.19 -30.47
N GLY A 702 -6.09 -17.36 -31.48
CA GLY A 702 -4.81 -16.67 -31.65
C GLY A 702 -4.45 -15.82 -30.44
N ARG A 703 -5.40 -15.05 -29.88
CA ARG A 703 -5.18 -14.30 -28.62
C ARG A 703 -4.87 -15.21 -27.43
N VAL A 704 -5.47 -16.41 -27.36
CA VAL A 704 -5.11 -17.40 -26.32
C VAL A 704 -3.66 -17.87 -26.51
N CYS A 705 -3.25 -18.12 -27.75
CA CYS A 705 -1.86 -18.46 -28.09
C CYS A 705 -0.88 -17.34 -27.71
N ASP A 706 -1.23 -16.07 -27.98
CA ASP A 706 -0.39 -14.91 -27.64
C ASP A 706 -0.13 -14.87 -26.12
N VAL A 707 -1.19 -14.95 -25.31
CA VAL A 707 -1.08 -14.96 -23.83
C VAL A 707 -0.30 -16.17 -23.33
N LEU A 708 -0.53 -17.36 -23.92
CA LEU A 708 0.20 -18.58 -23.58
C LEU A 708 1.72 -18.44 -23.85
N CYS A 709 2.08 -17.97 -25.03
CA CYS A 709 3.48 -17.76 -25.41
C CYS A 709 4.13 -16.66 -24.55
N GLU A 710 3.41 -15.57 -24.29
CA GLU A 710 3.88 -14.46 -23.46
C GLU A 710 4.17 -14.87 -22.02
N LEU A 711 3.38 -15.77 -21.43
CA LEU A 711 3.53 -16.19 -20.03
C LEU A 711 4.50 -17.37 -19.84
N PHE A 712 4.51 -18.33 -20.77
CA PHE A 712 5.16 -19.62 -20.56
C PHE A 712 6.22 -19.98 -21.61
N SER A 713 6.49 -19.11 -22.60
CA SER A 713 7.59 -19.36 -23.51
C SER A 713 8.90 -19.50 -22.74
N ILE A 714 9.67 -20.49 -23.17
CA ILE A 714 10.93 -20.88 -22.54
C ILE A 714 12.10 -20.18 -23.26
N SER A 715 11.86 -19.59 -24.44
CA SER A 715 12.91 -18.99 -25.26
C SER A 715 13.34 -17.62 -24.75
N SER A 716 14.61 -17.49 -24.37
CA SER A 716 15.34 -16.25 -24.12
C SER A 716 15.62 -15.42 -25.40
N LEU A 717 14.76 -15.53 -26.42
CA LEU A 717 15.04 -15.02 -27.78
C LEU A 717 14.67 -13.56 -28.02
N THR A 718 14.08 -12.91 -27.04
CA THR A 718 13.97 -11.45 -27.06
C THR A 718 14.86 -10.96 -25.93
N ASP A 719 15.71 -9.99 -26.22
CA ASP A 719 16.36 -9.15 -25.20
C ASP A 719 15.31 -8.40 -24.32
N ASP A 720 14.00 -8.66 -24.53
CA ASP A 720 12.90 -8.23 -23.69
C ASP A 720 12.93 -9.02 -22.37
N GLN A 721 13.60 -8.44 -21.38
CA GLN A 721 13.77 -8.92 -20.01
C GLN A 721 12.44 -9.14 -19.22
N GLN A 722 11.26 -9.10 -19.86
CA GLN A 722 9.95 -9.04 -19.20
C GLN A 722 8.87 -10.03 -19.69
N ALA A 723 9.20 -10.99 -20.57
CA ALA A 723 8.26 -12.01 -21.05
C ALA A 723 8.80 -13.44 -20.87
N GLY A 724 7.91 -14.43 -20.86
CA GLY A 724 8.22 -15.85 -20.72
C GLY A 724 8.25 -16.35 -19.28
N LEU A 725 8.59 -17.63 -19.13
CA LEU A 725 8.49 -18.37 -17.87
C LEU A 725 9.37 -17.77 -16.75
N ASP A 726 10.51 -17.17 -17.10
CA ASP A 726 11.41 -16.50 -16.15
C ASP A 726 10.81 -15.22 -15.53
N ALA A 727 9.98 -14.50 -16.30
CA ALA A 727 9.37 -13.24 -15.87
C ALA A 727 7.99 -13.44 -15.22
N THR A 728 7.42 -14.65 -15.31
CA THR A 728 6.09 -14.97 -14.77
C THR A 728 6.20 -15.50 -13.34
N HIS A 729 5.93 -14.62 -12.37
CA HIS A 729 5.87 -14.99 -10.96
C HIS A 729 4.45 -14.92 -10.44
N ILE A 730 3.94 -16.05 -9.95
CA ILE A 730 2.59 -16.11 -9.36
C ILE A 730 2.71 -16.62 -7.91
N PRO A 731 2.19 -15.88 -6.91
CA PRO A 731 2.31 -16.26 -5.50
C PRO A 731 1.84 -17.70 -5.27
N ASN A 732 2.64 -18.49 -4.54
CA ASN A 732 2.36 -19.90 -4.21
C ASN A 732 2.22 -20.85 -5.41
N CYS A 733 2.73 -20.49 -6.60
CA CYS A 733 2.82 -21.41 -7.74
C CYS A 733 4.29 -21.63 -8.09
N SER A 734 4.71 -22.89 -8.22
CA SER A 734 6.08 -23.22 -8.60
C SER A 734 6.28 -22.98 -10.09
N ARG A 735 7.53 -22.68 -10.48
CA ARG A 735 7.91 -22.57 -11.89
C ARG A 735 7.67 -23.88 -12.67
N GLU A 736 7.80 -25.01 -11.98
CA GLU A 736 7.58 -26.34 -12.55
C GLU A 736 6.12 -26.56 -12.93
N THR A 737 5.19 -26.21 -12.03
CA THR A 737 3.75 -26.25 -12.29
C THR A 737 3.39 -25.35 -13.48
N LEU A 738 3.91 -24.11 -13.51
CA LEU A 738 3.67 -23.19 -14.62
C LEU A 738 4.17 -23.74 -15.96
N CYS A 739 5.37 -24.36 -15.98
CA CYS A 739 5.90 -25.02 -17.17
C CYS A 739 4.97 -26.14 -17.65
N SER A 740 4.54 -27.03 -16.75
CA SER A 740 3.65 -28.14 -17.08
C SER A 740 2.31 -27.66 -17.64
N ILE A 741 1.70 -26.64 -17.01
CA ILE A 741 0.45 -26.01 -17.48
C ILE A 741 0.62 -25.43 -18.88
N GLY A 742 1.71 -24.69 -19.13
CA GLY A 742 2.00 -24.11 -20.43
C GLY A 742 2.08 -25.17 -21.54
N PHE A 743 2.81 -26.26 -21.30
CA PHE A 743 2.92 -27.37 -22.23
C PHE A 743 1.59 -28.10 -22.46
N HIS A 744 0.82 -28.31 -21.40
CA HIS A 744 -0.49 -28.97 -21.50
C HIS A 744 -1.49 -28.13 -22.30
N ALA A 745 -1.59 -26.82 -22.01
CA ALA A 745 -2.46 -25.91 -22.77
C ALA A 745 -2.03 -25.83 -24.25
N ALA A 746 -0.73 -25.74 -24.53
CA ALA A 746 -0.19 -25.77 -25.89
C ALA A 746 -0.55 -27.08 -26.62
N SER A 747 -0.45 -28.23 -25.93
CA SER A 747 -0.73 -29.54 -26.51
C SER A 747 -2.20 -29.70 -26.86
N LEU A 748 -3.13 -29.27 -25.99
CA LEU A 748 -4.57 -29.30 -26.24
C LEU A 748 -4.96 -28.38 -27.41
N LEU A 749 -4.43 -27.17 -27.46
CA LEU A 749 -4.68 -26.21 -28.56
C LEU A 749 -4.23 -26.77 -29.91
N ILE A 750 -3.03 -27.36 -29.97
CA ILE A 750 -2.54 -27.94 -31.23
C ILE A 750 -3.33 -29.20 -31.58
N ARG A 751 -3.54 -30.11 -30.62
CA ARG A 751 -4.23 -31.38 -30.84
C ARG A 751 -5.64 -31.18 -31.41
N HIS A 752 -6.39 -30.22 -30.90
CA HIS A 752 -7.80 -30.05 -31.27
C HIS A 752 -8.05 -28.91 -32.25
N CYS A 753 -7.22 -27.85 -32.25
CA CYS A 753 -7.49 -26.62 -33.01
C CYS A 753 -6.41 -26.27 -34.06
N ALA A 754 -5.47 -27.16 -34.39
CA ALA A 754 -4.42 -26.87 -35.39
C ALA A 754 -4.98 -26.37 -36.73
N VAL A 755 -6.07 -26.96 -37.24
CA VAL A 755 -6.71 -26.55 -38.51
C VAL A 755 -7.22 -25.11 -38.47
N LEU A 756 -7.69 -24.65 -37.31
CA LEU A 756 -8.19 -23.28 -37.11
C LEU A 756 -7.06 -22.28 -36.94
N LEU A 757 -6.01 -22.66 -36.21
CA LEU A 757 -4.84 -21.83 -35.92
C LEU A 757 -3.86 -21.69 -37.09
N TYR A 758 -3.88 -22.65 -38.02
CA TYR A 758 -2.98 -22.64 -39.17
C TYR A 758 -3.48 -21.72 -40.28
N THR A 759 -2.67 -20.72 -40.63
CA THR A 759 -2.84 -19.91 -41.83
C THR A 759 -1.60 -20.07 -42.72
N PRO A 760 -1.76 -20.44 -44.02
CA PRO A 760 -0.63 -20.54 -44.93
C PRO A 760 -0.02 -19.14 -45.12
N MET A 761 1.29 -19.05 -44.96
CA MET A 761 2.07 -17.82 -45.04
C MET A 761 1.84 -17.05 -46.35
N VAL A 762 1.20 -15.89 -46.26
CA VAL A 762 1.10 -14.91 -47.35
C VAL A 762 1.75 -13.60 -46.86
N GLY A 763 3.06 -13.47 -47.03
CA GLY A 763 3.75 -12.19 -47.13
C GLY A 763 4.10 -11.40 -45.85
N ASP A 764 3.43 -11.59 -44.71
CA ASP A 764 3.75 -10.80 -43.50
C ASP A 764 4.78 -11.48 -42.59
N ALA A 765 5.66 -10.66 -41.97
CA ALA A 765 6.76 -11.09 -41.12
C ALA A 765 6.32 -11.78 -39.80
N ASN A 766 5.02 -11.74 -39.48
CA ASN A 766 4.46 -12.35 -38.28
C ASN A 766 3.91 -13.74 -38.61
N GLY A 767 4.55 -14.77 -38.02
CA GLY A 767 4.11 -16.17 -37.94
C GLY A 767 2.59 -16.35 -37.81
N SER A 768 2.03 -17.43 -38.34
CA SER A 768 0.67 -17.86 -37.90
C SER A 768 0.67 -18.16 -36.39
N SER A 769 -0.47 -18.02 -35.70
CA SER A 769 -0.53 -18.29 -34.25
C SER A 769 -0.09 -19.72 -33.91
N LEU A 770 -0.37 -20.68 -34.80
CA LEU A 770 0.15 -22.04 -34.67
C LEU A 770 1.69 -22.08 -34.68
N GLU A 771 2.34 -21.31 -35.54
CA GLU A 771 3.81 -21.27 -35.64
C GLU A 771 4.46 -20.66 -34.41
N GLN A 772 3.82 -19.67 -33.80
CA GLN A 772 4.29 -19.09 -32.54
C GLN A 772 4.31 -20.14 -31.43
N VAL A 773 3.20 -20.89 -31.26
CA VAL A 773 3.11 -21.99 -30.28
C VAL A 773 4.11 -23.10 -30.60
N ILE A 774 4.22 -23.49 -31.86
CA ILE A 774 5.20 -24.50 -32.30
C ILE A 774 6.63 -24.04 -31.97
N THR A 775 6.97 -22.78 -32.22
CA THR A 775 8.32 -22.26 -31.95
C THR A 775 8.60 -22.16 -30.45
N ALA A 776 7.60 -21.79 -29.64
CA ALA A 776 7.74 -21.64 -28.20
C ALA A 776 7.79 -22.98 -27.43
N PHE A 777 7.03 -23.99 -27.86
CA PHE A 777 6.85 -25.25 -27.11
C PHE A 777 7.31 -26.52 -27.85
N PHE A 778 7.15 -26.60 -29.18
CA PHE A 778 7.35 -27.86 -29.93
C PHE A 778 8.73 -27.97 -30.62
N LEU A 779 9.24 -26.90 -31.20
CA LEU A 779 10.57 -26.80 -31.82
C LEU A 779 11.54 -25.94 -30.98
N PRO A 780 11.66 -26.13 -29.65
CA PRO A 780 12.44 -25.22 -28.84
C PRO A 780 13.91 -25.29 -29.22
N ARG A 781 14.51 -24.12 -29.48
CA ARG A 781 15.93 -23.97 -29.80
C ARG A 781 16.85 -24.51 -28.70
N GLN A 782 16.33 -24.67 -27.49
CA GLN A 782 16.98 -25.32 -26.36
C GLN A 782 17.45 -26.73 -26.66
N LEU A 783 16.75 -27.50 -27.51
CA LEU A 783 17.25 -28.81 -27.96
C LEU A 783 18.59 -28.68 -28.71
N TYR A 784 18.81 -27.60 -29.45
CA TYR A 784 20.11 -27.29 -30.07
C TYR A 784 21.14 -26.81 -29.03
N GLU A 785 20.71 -25.99 -28.07
CA GLU A 785 21.58 -25.40 -27.03
C GLU A 785 21.87 -26.33 -25.85
N LEU A 786 21.16 -27.44 -25.69
CA LEU A 786 21.38 -28.48 -24.68
C LEU A 786 22.80 -29.05 -24.70
N SER A 787 23.44 -29.00 -25.88
CA SER A 787 24.85 -29.34 -26.06
C SER A 787 25.81 -28.25 -25.52
N LYS A 788 25.41 -26.97 -25.58
CA LYS A 788 26.15 -25.81 -25.03
C LYS A 788 25.95 -25.65 -23.52
N PHE A 789 24.74 -25.89 -22.99
CA PHE A 789 24.45 -25.81 -21.54
C PHE A 789 25.30 -26.77 -20.70
N ARG A 790 25.70 -27.93 -21.25
CA ARG A 790 26.65 -28.84 -20.59
C ARG A 790 28.09 -28.30 -20.52
N SER A 791 28.41 -27.22 -21.23
CA SER A 791 29.78 -26.71 -21.42
C SER A 791 30.03 -25.31 -20.84
N THR A 792 29.01 -24.53 -20.52
CA THR A 792 29.16 -23.13 -20.06
C THR A 792 28.86 -22.96 -18.58
N SER A 793 29.93 -22.81 -17.80
CA SER A 793 30.00 -22.65 -16.33
C SER A 793 29.72 -21.23 -15.83
N HIS A 794 28.68 -20.54 -16.33
CA HIS A 794 28.45 -19.11 -16.00
C HIS A 794 27.02 -18.74 -15.56
N LEU A 795 26.24 -19.68 -15.03
CA LEU A 795 25.01 -19.35 -14.30
C LEU A 795 25.24 -19.57 -12.81
N THR A 796 24.94 -18.57 -11.99
CA THR A 796 25.19 -18.56 -10.54
C THR A 796 24.33 -19.57 -9.76
N ASN A 797 23.33 -20.21 -10.39
CA ASN A 797 22.61 -21.37 -9.88
C ASN A 797 22.50 -22.45 -10.97
N ILE A 798 23.54 -23.27 -11.10
CA ILE A 798 23.62 -24.34 -12.13
C ILE A 798 22.56 -25.42 -11.89
N GLU A 799 22.19 -25.70 -10.63
CA GLU A 799 21.25 -26.78 -10.28
C GLU A 799 19.79 -26.47 -10.67
N GLU A 800 19.29 -25.26 -10.42
CA GLU A 800 17.91 -24.85 -10.79
C GLU A 800 17.69 -24.82 -12.31
N GLY A 801 18.68 -24.34 -13.07
CA GLY A 801 18.62 -24.33 -14.53
C GLY A 801 18.63 -25.75 -15.14
N LEU A 802 19.38 -26.68 -14.52
CA LEU A 802 19.40 -28.08 -14.93
C LEU A 802 18.07 -28.79 -14.64
N LEU A 803 17.46 -28.55 -13.48
CA LEU A 803 16.15 -29.11 -13.11
C LEU A 803 15.04 -28.64 -14.05
N LEU A 804 14.98 -27.35 -14.36
CA LEU A 804 14.00 -26.83 -15.33
C LEU A 804 14.23 -27.41 -16.72
N SER A 805 15.48 -27.50 -17.18
CA SER A 805 15.78 -28.09 -18.49
C SER A 805 15.34 -29.56 -18.60
N ALA A 806 15.46 -30.31 -17.50
CA ALA A 806 14.99 -31.69 -17.43
C ALA A 806 13.46 -31.77 -17.47
N LEU A 807 12.77 -30.91 -16.73
CA LEU A 807 11.31 -30.82 -16.74
C LEU A 807 10.77 -30.45 -18.13
N VAL A 808 11.36 -29.45 -18.79
CA VAL A 808 10.98 -29.05 -20.15
C VAL A 808 11.08 -30.23 -21.11
N ILE A 809 12.18 -30.98 -21.05
CA ILE A 809 12.37 -32.20 -21.86
C ILE A 809 11.29 -33.25 -21.56
N GLU A 810 10.93 -33.42 -20.29
CA GLU A 810 9.89 -34.36 -19.88
C GLU A 810 8.52 -33.95 -20.42
N CYS A 811 8.13 -32.68 -20.26
CA CYS A 811 6.89 -32.14 -20.82
C CYS A 811 6.85 -32.27 -22.36
N MET A 812 7.96 -31.95 -23.05
CA MET A 812 8.06 -32.13 -24.50
C MET A 812 7.86 -33.59 -24.92
N ARG A 813 8.41 -34.54 -24.14
CA ARG A 813 8.27 -35.98 -24.41
C ARG A 813 6.83 -36.43 -24.18
N ASP A 814 6.22 -36.02 -23.08
CA ASP A 814 4.85 -36.39 -22.71
C ASP A 814 3.83 -35.85 -23.72
N LYS A 815 4.00 -34.60 -24.17
CA LYS A 815 3.06 -33.91 -25.07
C LYS A 815 3.35 -34.10 -26.57
N LEU A 816 4.44 -34.77 -26.95
CA LEU A 816 4.77 -35.05 -28.35
C LEU A 816 3.61 -35.72 -29.12
N PRO A 817 2.91 -36.75 -28.59
CA PRO A 817 1.80 -37.39 -29.31
C PRO A 817 0.66 -36.42 -29.67
N ASP A 818 0.31 -35.52 -28.75
CA ASP A 818 -0.72 -34.51 -28.94
C ASP A 818 -0.35 -33.54 -30.08
N PHE A 819 0.91 -33.06 -30.08
CA PHE A 819 1.42 -32.19 -31.14
C PHE A 819 1.38 -32.87 -32.51
N THR A 820 1.84 -34.13 -32.59
CA THR A 820 1.81 -34.90 -33.85
C THR A 820 0.38 -35.15 -34.33
N ASN A 821 -0.56 -35.41 -33.42
CA ASN A 821 -1.95 -35.61 -33.77
C ASN A 821 -2.61 -34.34 -34.33
N GLY A 822 -2.31 -33.17 -33.75
CA GLY A 822 -2.76 -31.89 -34.30
C GLY A 822 -2.20 -31.63 -35.71
N LEU A 823 -0.90 -31.85 -35.92
CA LEU A 823 -0.25 -31.67 -37.23
C LEU A 823 -0.77 -32.64 -38.28
N SER A 824 -1.23 -33.83 -37.88
CA SER A 824 -1.81 -34.83 -38.80
C SER A 824 -3.09 -34.35 -39.49
N GLN A 825 -3.79 -33.38 -38.90
CA GLN A 825 -5.03 -32.79 -39.42
C GLN A 825 -4.76 -31.70 -40.48
N LEU A 826 -3.52 -31.24 -40.59
CA LEU A 826 -3.11 -30.26 -41.60
C LEU A 826 -2.81 -30.94 -42.93
N SER A 827 -2.71 -30.15 -44.00
CA SER A 827 -2.41 -30.65 -45.35
C SER A 827 -0.92 -31.01 -45.54
N TRP A 828 -0.36 -31.84 -44.66
CA TRP A 828 1.08 -32.18 -44.60
C TRP A 828 1.63 -32.86 -45.87
N ARG A 829 0.76 -33.37 -46.76
CA ARG A 829 1.17 -33.95 -48.06
C ARG A 829 1.42 -32.89 -49.14
N SER A 830 0.66 -31.80 -49.12
CA SER A 830 0.71 -30.74 -50.14
C SER A 830 1.40 -29.48 -49.64
N ASP A 831 1.38 -29.25 -48.32
CA ASP A 831 1.99 -28.09 -47.70
C ASP A 831 3.46 -28.36 -47.32
N THR A 832 4.37 -27.73 -48.07
CA THR A 832 5.82 -27.89 -47.87
C THR A 832 6.30 -27.40 -46.50
N TYR A 833 5.62 -26.42 -45.91
CA TYR A 833 6.02 -25.87 -44.63
C TYR A 833 5.66 -26.83 -43.49
N VAL A 834 4.44 -27.34 -43.47
CA VAL A 834 3.99 -28.35 -42.50
C VAL A 834 4.86 -29.61 -42.60
N ALA A 835 5.13 -30.08 -43.82
CA ALA A 835 6.01 -31.22 -44.05
C ALA A 835 7.43 -30.98 -43.49
N ARG A 836 7.96 -29.76 -43.63
CA ARG A 836 9.25 -29.37 -43.07
C ARG A 836 9.24 -29.38 -41.54
N ILE A 837 8.24 -28.77 -40.90
CA ILE A 837 8.12 -28.78 -39.43
C ILE A 837 8.12 -30.21 -38.91
N ILE A 838 7.28 -31.09 -39.47
CA ILE A 838 7.18 -32.48 -39.03
C ILE A 838 8.53 -33.19 -39.14
N ARG A 839 9.20 -33.06 -40.29
CA ARG A 839 10.53 -33.66 -40.51
C ARG A 839 11.55 -33.12 -39.52
N ASP A 840 11.65 -31.80 -39.38
CA ASP A 840 12.66 -31.16 -38.55
C ASP A 840 12.42 -31.50 -37.06
N SER A 841 11.15 -31.58 -36.61
CA SER A 841 10.77 -32.05 -35.27
C SER A 841 11.14 -33.51 -35.03
N ILE A 842 10.75 -34.42 -35.92
CA ILE A 842 11.06 -35.85 -35.77
C ILE A 842 12.58 -36.06 -35.71
N ARG A 843 13.34 -35.35 -36.56
CA ARG A 843 14.80 -35.38 -36.54
C ARG A 843 15.37 -34.89 -35.20
N LEU A 844 14.90 -33.75 -34.70
CA LEU A 844 15.33 -33.17 -33.41
C LEU A 844 15.04 -34.11 -32.24
N TYR A 845 13.81 -34.58 -32.13
CA TYR A 845 13.37 -35.47 -31.05
C TYR A 845 14.11 -36.81 -31.10
N TYR A 846 14.34 -37.36 -32.29
CA TYR A 846 15.07 -38.62 -32.46
C TYR A 846 16.51 -38.46 -31.98
N LYS A 847 17.16 -37.37 -32.37
CA LYS A 847 18.54 -37.07 -32.01
C LYS A 847 18.71 -36.81 -30.51
N HIS A 848 17.84 -36.00 -29.91
CA HIS A 848 18.03 -35.48 -28.54
C HIS A 848 17.27 -36.23 -27.44
N LEU A 849 16.05 -36.73 -27.72
CA LEU A 849 15.18 -37.38 -26.72
C LEU A 849 15.13 -38.91 -26.87
N GLY A 850 15.57 -39.44 -28.01
CA GLY A 850 15.71 -40.87 -28.28
C GLY A 850 14.48 -41.51 -28.93
N GLY A 851 14.65 -42.76 -29.38
CA GLY A 851 13.64 -43.47 -30.17
C GLY A 851 12.33 -43.74 -29.43
N ALA A 852 12.37 -44.09 -28.14
CA ALA A 852 11.16 -44.41 -27.36
C ALA A 852 10.14 -43.26 -27.31
N CYS A 853 10.60 -42.01 -27.27
CA CYS A 853 9.72 -40.83 -27.28
C CYS A 853 8.91 -40.74 -28.58
N ILE A 854 9.55 -40.93 -29.73
CA ILE A 854 8.87 -40.88 -31.03
C ILE A 854 7.95 -42.09 -31.23
N ALA A 855 8.26 -43.25 -30.64
CA ALA A 855 7.39 -44.41 -30.71
C ALA A 855 5.98 -44.08 -30.24
N MET A 856 5.84 -43.33 -29.13
CA MET A 856 4.53 -42.90 -28.62
C MET A 856 3.79 -41.97 -29.60
N ALA A 857 4.50 -41.07 -30.29
CA ALA A 857 3.91 -40.19 -31.30
C ALA A 857 3.38 -41.00 -32.49
N VAL A 858 4.19 -41.96 -32.97
CA VAL A 858 3.84 -42.87 -34.06
C VAL A 858 2.64 -43.75 -33.68
N LEU A 859 2.61 -44.27 -32.46
CA LEU A 859 1.56 -45.17 -31.98
C LEU A 859 0.19 -44.50 -31.93
N ASN A 860 0.15 -43.24 -31.49
CA ASN A 860 -1.08 -42.48 -31.33
C ASN A 860 -1.54 -41.75 -32.60
N SER A 861 -0.79 -41.87 -33.70
CA SER A 861 -1.07 -41.20 -34.98
C SER A 861 -2.08 -41.96 -35.86
N PRO A 862 -2.89 -41.26 -36.68
CA PRO A 862 -3.75 -41.88 -37.69
C PRO A 862 -2.96 -42.76 -38.69
N PRO A 863 -3.55 -43.82 -39.28
CA PRO A 863 -2.88 -44.80 -40.16
C PRO A 863 -1.95 -44.21 -41.23
N ASP A 864 -2.47 -43.25 -42.00
CA ASP A 864 -1.76 -42.60 -43.10
C ASP A 864 -0.59 -41.73 -42.61
N PHE A 865 -0.81 -41.02 -41.50
CA PHE A 865 0.20 -40.15 -40.90
C PHE A 865 1.27 -40.96 -40.17
N ARG A 866 0.87 -42.05 -39.49
CA ARG A 866 1.75 -43.02 -38.84
C ARG A 866 2.76 -43.61 -39.82
N THR A 867 2.32 -43.99 -41.01
CA THR A 867 3.19 -44.48 -42.09
C THR A 867 4.20 -43.42 -42.52
N HIS A 868 3.76 -42.17 -42.66
CA HIS A 868 4.66 -41.05 -42.99
C HIS A 868 5.71 -40.80 -41.90
N LEU A 869 5.29 -40.76 -40.62
CA LEU A 869 6.21 -40.62 -39.49
C LEU A 869 7.21 -41.77 -39.45
N LEU A 870 6.76 -43.03 -39.59
CA LEU A 870 7.65 -44.19 -39.67
C LEU A 870 8.68 -44.04 -40.79
N GLN A 871 8.27 -43.56 -41.97
CA GLN A 871 9.18 -43.32 -43.08
C GLN A 871 10.23 -42.25 -42.76
N LEU A 872 9.86 -41.16 -42.08
CA LEU A 872 10.79 -40.10 -41.65
C LEU A 872 11.77 -40.61 -40.58
N VAL A 873 11.29 -41.33 -39.56
CA VAL A 873 12.13 -41.89 -38.49
C VAL A 873 13.11 -42.92 -39.06
N VAL A 874 12.67 -43.76 -40.00
CA VAL A 874 13.55 -44.70 -40.72
C VAL A 874 14.62 -43.97 -41.51
N GLN A 875 14.28 -42.88 -42.21
CA GLN A 875 15.27 -42.09 -42.95
C GLN A 875 16.34 -41.52 -42.01
N GLU A 876 15.95 -40.96 -40.87
CA GLU A 876 16.91 -40.44 -39.88
C GLU A 876 17.76 -41.55 -39.25
N ALA A 877 17.16 -42.70 -38.92
CA ALA A 877 17.90 -43.85 -38.38
C ALA A 877 18.90 -44.41 -39.39
N VAL A 878 18.51 -44.56 -40.66
CA VAL A 878 19.41 -45.02 -41.74
C VAL A 878 20.46 -43.96 -42.06
N ALA A 879 20.14 -42.67 -42.00
CA ALA A 879 21.10 -41.59 -42.17
C ALA A 879 22.14 -41.57 -41.04
N GLU A 880 21.76 -41.78 -39.77
CA GLU A 880 22.69 -41.94 -38.64
C GLU A 880 23.62 -43.16 -38.84
N ILE A 881 23.11 -44.26 -39.41
CA ILE A 881 23.89 -45.47 -39.74
C ILE A 881 24.79 -45.27 -40.98
N GLY A 882 24.33 -44.49 -41.97
CA GLY A 882 24.95 -44.36 -43.30
C GLY A 882 25.94 -43.20 -43.47
N SER A 883 25.64 -42.01 -42.91
CA SER A 883 26.47 -40.79 -43.03
C SER A 883 27.84 -40.90 -42.35
N ASN A 884 28.02 -41.92 -41.52
CA ASN A 884 29.17 -42.11 -40.64
C ASN A 884 30.00 -43.37 -40.99
N ALA A 885 29.67 -44.04 -42.10
CA ALA A 885 30.19 -45.37 -42.43
C ALA A 885 31.70 -45.41 -42.78
N GLN A 886 32.36 -44.26 -42.98
CA GLN A 886 33.79 -44.21 -43.33
C GLN A 886 34.74 -43.96 -42.14
N GLU A 887 34.26 -43.49 -40.98
CA GLU A 887 35.15 -43.14 -39.83
C GLU A 887 34.62 -43.50 -38.42
N LEU A 888 33.45 -44.14 -38.26
CA LEU A 888 32.93 -44.40 -36.91
C LEU A 888 33.55 -45.61 -36.21
N ASP A 889 33.96 -45.38 -34.95
CA ASP A 889 34.28 -46.41 -33.98
C ASP A 889 33.11 -47.40 -33.79
N SER A 890 33.45 -48.69 -33.77
CA SER A 890 32.52 -49.82 -33.66
C SER A 890 31.55 -49.75 -32.48
N GLN A 891 31.89 -49.02 -31.41
CA GLN A 891 31.00 -48.79 -30.26
C GLN A 891 29.80 -47.90 -30.62
N VAL A 892 29.97 -46.93 -31.51
CA VAL A 892 28.93 -45.95 -31.87
C VAL A 892 27.87 -46.61 -32.76
N MET A 893 28.26 -47.53 -33.66
CA MET A 893 27.32 -48.33 -34.45
C MET A 893 26.42 -49.22 -33.58
N VAL A 894 26.97 -49.81 -32.51
CA VAL A 894 26.18 -50.59 -31.54
C VAL A 894 25.20 -49.71 -30.77
N GLN A 895 25.59 -48.48 -30.41
CA GLN A 895 24.69 -47.52 -29.75
C GLN A 895 23.50 -47.13 -30.64
N TYR A 896 23.71 -46.89 -31.94
CA TYR A 896 22.61 -46.57 -32.87
C TYR A 896 21.64 -47.73 -33.06
N VAL A 897 22.15 -48.96 -33.22
CA VAL A 897 21.28 -50.14 -33.35
C VAL A 897 20.51 -50.39 -32.05
N ASN A 898 21.12 -50.20 -30.89
CA ASN A 898 20.41 -50.27 -29.61
C ASN A 898 19.30 -49.22 -29.50
N LYS A 899 19.57 -47.97 -29.92
CA LYS A 899 18.58 -46.89 -29.96
C LYS A 899 17.40 -47.24 -30.87
N TRP A 900 17.66 -47.80 -32.05
CA TRP A 900 16.62 -48.31 -32.95
C TRP A 900 15.85 -49.49 -32.37
N LEU A 901 16.53 -50.46 -31.75
CA LEU A 901 15.89 -51.61 -31.13
C LEU A 901 14.95 -51.22 -29.99
N THR A 902 15.28 -50.19 -29.21
CA THR A 902 14.38 -49.66 -28.18
C THR A 902 13.10 -49.11 -28.80
N PHE A 903 13.20 -48.31 -29.87
CA PHE A 903 12.03 -47.83 -30.64
C PHE A 903 11.22 -49.00 -31.21
N ALA A 904 11.89 -49.92 -31.90
CA ALA A 904 11.27 -51.04 -32.59
C ALA A 904 10.54 -52.00 -31.63
N LYS A 905 11.13 -52.27 -30.45
CA LYS A 905 10.49 -53.07 -29.39
C LYS A 905 9.26 -52.36 -28.81
N GLN A 906 9.31 -51.04 -28.63
CA GLN A 906 8.17 -50.26 -28.14
C GLN A 906 7.00 -50.35 -29.13
N ILE A 907 7.24 -50.05 -30.41
CA ILE A 907 6.23 -50.18 -31.47
C ILE A 907 5.66 -51.61 -31.52
N HIS A 908 6.53 -52.62 -31.48
CA HIS A 908 6.11 -54.02 -31.53
C HIS A 908 5.21 -54.42 -30.35
N ARG A 909 5.53 -53.98 -29.14
CA ARG A 909 4.76 -54.30 -27.91
C ARG A 909 3.41 -53.61 -27.86
N GLU A 910 3.35 -52.35 -28.27
CA GLU A 910 2.16 -51.49 -28.10
C GLU A 910 1.27 -51.44 -29.34
N THR A 911 1.67 -52.10 -30.43
CA THR A 911 0.79 -52.27 -31.60
C THR A 911 -0.09 -53.51 -31.41
N HIS A 912 -1.35 -53.28 -31.02
CA HIS A 912 -2.30 -54.36 -30.72
C HIS A 912 -3.06 -54.90 -31.96
N SER A 913 -3.12 -54.14 -33.06
CA SER A 913 -3.76 -54.59 -34.30
C SER A 913 -2.79 -55.41 -35.16
N ALA A 914 -3.21 -56.61 -35.56
CA ALA A 914 -2.44 -57.49 -36.45
C ALA A 914 -2.16 -56.83 -37.81
N GLU A 915 -3.13 -56.09 -38.35
CA GLU A 915 -3.00 -55.36 -39.61
C GLU A 915 -1.99 -54.21 -39.51
N ALA A 916 -2.05 -53.41 -38.43
CA ALA A 916 -1.06 -52.37 -38.18
C ALA A 916 0.35 -52.96 -37.99
N HIS A 917 0.44 -54.10 -37.29
CA HIS A 917 1.69 -54.81 -37.10
C HIS A 917 2.30 -55.30 -38.43
N GLN A 918 1.46 -55.77 -39.35
CA GLN A 918 1.86 -56.19 -40.70
C GLN A 918 2.27 -55.00 -41.57
N ARG A 919 1.50 -53.92 -41.56
CA ARG A 919 1.75 -52.69 -42.33
C ARG A 919 3.07 -52.02 -41.94
N ASP A 920 3.38 -51.97 -40.65
CA ASP A 920 4.55 -51.27 -40.12
C ASP A 920 5.86 -52.06 -40.31
N ALA A 921 5.77 -53.36 -40.63
CA ALA A 921 6.90 -54.28 -40.72
C ALA A 921 8.06 -53.82 -41.63
N PRO A 922 7.84 -53.26 -42.84
CA PRO A 922 8.92 -52.76 -43.69
C PRO A 922 9.76 -51.67 -43.02
N PHE A 923 9.12 -50.77 -42.28
CA PHE A 923 9.78 -49.67 -41.61
C PHE A 923 10.60 -50.16 -40.40
N ILE A 924 10.08 -51.12 -39.63
CA ILE A 924 10.75 -51.63 -38.43
C ILE A 924 11.98 -52.48 -38.78
N VAL A 925 11.86 -53.33 -39.80
CA VAL A 925 12.89 -54.31 -40.18
C VAL A 925 14.03 -53.67 -40.99
N TRP A 926 13.75 -52.64 -41.79
CA TRP A 926 14.72 -52.07 -42.72
C TRP A 926 16.03 -51.58 -42.08
N PRO A 927 16.03 -50.76 -41.00
CA PRO A 927 17.28 -50.33 -40.38
C PRO A 927 18.08 -51.48 -39.75
N LEU A 928 17.40 -52.52 -39.26
CA LEU A 928 18.05 -53.72 -38.73
C LEU A 928 18.75 -54.50 -39.85
N LEU A 929 18.07 -54.75 -40.98
CA LEU A 929 18.69 -55.40 -42.13
C LEU A 929 19.90 -54.64 -42.66
N ASN A 930 19.82 -53.30 -42.73
CA ASN A 930 20.95 -52.45 -43.11
C ASN A 930 22.13 -52.56 -42.13
N ALA A 931 21.86 -52.66 -40.84
CA ALA A 931 22.90 -52.86 -39.83
C ALA A 931 23.55 -54.25 -39.91
N PHE A 932 22.77 -55.32 -40.13
CA PHE A 932 23.30 -56.68 -40.31
C PHE A 932 24.10 -56.87 -41.61
N GLY A 933 23.82 -56.07 -42.64
CA GLY A 933 24.61 -55.99 -43.86
C GLY A 933 26.00 -55.34 -43.68
N SER A 934 26.28 -54.74 -42.52
CA SER A 934 27.59 -54.17 -42.17
C SER A 934 28.46 -55.21 -41.43
N SER A 935 29.65 -55.50 -41.97
CA SER A 935 30.63 -56.42 -41.36
C SER A 935 31.07 -55.98 -39.96
N ASN A 936 31.04 -54.67 -39.66
CA ASN A 936 31.48 -54.10 -38.39
C ASN A 936 30.51 -54.40 -37.23
N PHE A 937 29.20 -54.43 -37.48
CA PHE A 937 28.19 -54.74 -36.47
C PHE A 937 28.15 -56.25 -36.15
N CYS A 938 28.17 -57.09 -37.20
CA CYS A 938 28.11 -58.55 -37.05
C CYS A 938 29.27 -59.12 -36.22
N ASN A 939 30.45 -58.51 -36.26
CA ASN A 939 31.62 -59.02 -35.54
C ASN A 939 31.73 -58.54 -34.08
N ARG A 940 31.19 -57.36 -33.72
CA ARG A 940 31.46 -56.72 -32.40
C ARG A 940 30.23 -56.42 -31.53
N ALA A 941 29.00 -56.49 -32.04
CA ALA A 941 27.83 -56.30 -31.19
C ALA A 941 27.65 -57.47 -30.19
N ARG A 942 27.18 -57.15 -28.98
CA ARG A 942 26.90 -58.12 -27.91
C ARG A 942 25.85 -59.16 -28.37
N SER A 943 25.91 -60.38 -27.83
CA SER A 943 25.06 -61.50 -28.27
C SER A 943 23.57 -61.27 -28.02
N ASP A 944 23.24 -60.61 -26.91
CA ASP A 944 21.89 -60.18 -26.51
C ASP A 944 21.24 -59.25 -27.56
N VAL A 945 21.96 -58.21 -28.00
CA VAL A 945 21.48 -57.24 -29.01
C VAL A 945 21.21 -57.94 -30.35
N LYS A 946 22.10 -58.86 -30.76
CA LYS A 946 21.95 -59.65 -31.99
C LYS A 946 20.76 -60.60 -31.90
N GLN A 947 20.57 -61.24 -30.76
CA GLN A 947 19.46 -62.17 -30.51
C GLN A 947 18.12 -61.43 -30.54
N ASP A 948 18.02 -60.29 -29.87
CA ASP A 948 16.82 -59.46 -29.83
C ASP A 948 16.43 -58.95 -31.23
N ALA A 949 17.41 -58.47 -32.00
CA ALA A 949 17.16 -58.01 -33.36
C ALA A 949 16.70 -59.13 -34.28
N ARG A 950 17.34 -60.31 -34.21
CA ARG A 950 16.93 -61.50 -34.99
C ARG A 950 15.55 -61.99 -34.62
N LYS A 951 15.22 -62.01 -33.33
CA LYS A 951 13.89 -62.37 -32.84
C LYS A 951 12.83 -61.45 -33.44
N LEU A 952 13.03 -60.14 -33.32
CA LEU A 952 12.10 -59.14 -33.84
C LEU A 952 11.91 -59.25 -35.37
N MET A 953 13.01 -59.38 -36.12
CA MET A 953 12.95 -59.58 -37.59
C MET A 953 12.21 -60.86 -37.98
N THR A 954 12.37 -61.94 -37.21
CA THR A 954 11.69 -63.22 -37.48
C THR A 954 10.19 -63.12 -37.20
N GLU A 955 9.80 -62.45 -36.11
CA GLU A 955 8.40 -62.22 -35.75
C GLU A 955 7.68 -61.38 -36.81
N TYR A 956 8.28 -60.26 -37.26
CA TYR A 956 7.71 -59.46 -38.34
C TYR A 956 7.71 -60.19 -39.69
N LYS A 957 8.74 -60.99 -40.00
CA LYS A 957 8.74 -61.83 -41.21
C LYS A 957 7.58 -62.82 -41.20
N GLN A 958 7.31 -63.46 -40.07
CA GLN A 958 6.19 -64.38 -39.94
C GLN A 958 4.83 -63.64 -40.01
N ALA A 959 4.73 -62.46 -39.40
CA ALA A 959 3.51 -61.64 -39.45
C ALA A 959 3.13 -61.27 -40.90
N VAL A 960 4.11 -60.83 -41.70
CA VAL A 960 3.91 -60.47 -43.11
C VAL A 960 3.57 -61.68 -43.98
N LYS A 961 4.17 -62.86 -43.74
CA LYS A 961 3.78 -64.11 -44.41
C LYS A 961 2.31 -64.50 -44.18
N ASN A 962 1.75 -64.09 -43.05
CA ASN A 962 0.37 -64.40 -42.65
C ASN A 962 -0.65 -63.34 -43.14
N VAL A 963 -0.26 -62.36 -43.97
CA VAL A 963 -1.18 -61.36 -44.53
C VAL A 963 -2.19 -62.03 -45.45
N LYS A 964 -3.49 -61.86 -45.14
CA LYS A 964 -4.59 -62.51 -45.86
C LYS A 964 -5.23 -61.64 -46.94
N THR A 965 -5.12 -60.31 -46.82
CA THR A 965 -5.76 -59.35 -47.74
C THR A 965 -4.80 -58.94 -48.84
N VAL A 966 -5.29 -58.91 -50.08
CA VAL A 966 -4.51 -58.49 -51.26
C VAL A 966 -4.12 -57.01 -51.14
N GLU A 967 -5.03 -56.18 -50.62
CA GLU A 967 -4.84 -54.74 -50.44
C GLU A 967 -3.68 -54.41 -49.49
N LEU A 968 -3.64 -55.06 -48.33
CA LEU A 968 -2.56 -54.88 -47.35
C LEU A 968 -1.24 -55.43 -47.89
N ARG A 969 -1.27 -56.55 -48.62
CA ARG A 969 -0.05 -57.12 -49.24
C ARG A 969 0.54 -56.16 -50.27
N GLU A 970 -0.30 -55.54 -51.09
CA GLU A 970 0.11 -54.54 -52.08
C GLU A 970 0.56 -53.22 -51.43
N GLU A 971 -0.03 -52.84 -50.29
CA GLU A 971 0.42 -51.71 -49.49
C GLU A 971 1.81 -51.95 -48.89
N ILE A 972 2.05 -53.12 -48.30
CA ILE A 972 3.37 -53.53 -47.78
C ILE A 972 4.40 -53.56 -48.91
N ARG A 973 4.04 -54.08 -50.09
CA ARG A 973 4.89 -54.05 -51.29
C ARG A 973 5.28 -52.62 -51.67
N ARG A 974 4.30 -51.70 -51.75
CA ARG A 974 4.55 -50.27 -52.02
C ARG A 974 5.46 -49.62 -50.97
N HIS A 975 5.31 -49.97 -49.69
CA HIS A 975 6.19 -49.50 -48.63
C HIS A 975 7.64 -50.00 -48.82
N CYS A 976 7.83 -51.28 -49.15
CA CYS A 976 9.15 -51.84 -49.46
C CYS A 976 9.80 -51.14 -50.67
N GLU A 977 9.06 -50.94 -51.76
CA GLU A 977 9.54 -50.25 -52.97
C GLU A 977 9.92 -48.79 -52.68
N SER A 978 9.10 -48.07 -51.90
CA SER A 978 9.35 -46.68 -51.49
C SER A 978 10.61 -46.52 -50.64
N LEU A 979 10.90 -47.49 -49.76
CA LEU A 979 12.14 -47.50 -48.98
C LEU A 979 13.37 -47.88 -49.83
N HIS A 980 13.20 -48.76 -50.81
CA HIS A 980 14.27 -49.22 -51.69
C HIS A 980 14.77 -48.11 -52.65
N GLN A 981 13.86 -47.30 -53.20
CA GLN A 981 14.21 -46.15 -54.07
C GLN A 981 15.09 -45.09 -53.37
N LYS A 982 15.15 -45.09 -52.04
CA LYS A 982 15.88 -44.10 -51.23
C LYS A 982 17.21 -44.63 -50.66
N SER A 983 17.66 -45.82 -51.08
CA SER A 983 18.88 -46.48 -50.58
C SER A 983 19.96 -46.65 -51.65
N THR A 984 21.23 -46.54 -51.24
CA THR A 984 22.42 -46.80 -52.06
C THR A 984 23.01 -48.20 -51.86
N LYS A 985 22.43 -49.05 -51.00
CA LYS A 985 22.91 -50.41 -50.71
C LYS A 985 21.87 -51.48 -51.07
N ASN A 986 22.36 -52.63 -51.54
CA ASN A 986 21.62 -53.86 -51.88
C ASN A 986 20.99 -54.53 -50.65
N THR A 987 20.01 -53.89 -50.03
CA THR A 987 19.11 -54.51 -49.07
C THR A 987 17.75 -54.68 -49.75
N ASP A 988 17.30 -55.92 -49.89
CA ASP A 988 16.06 -56.25 -50.59
C ASP A 988 14.98 -56.71 -49.59
N LEU A 989 14.11 -55.78 -49.19
CA LEU A 989 12.97 -56.06 -48.30
C LEU A 989 11.95 -56.99 -48.95
N ILE A 990 11.79 -56.90 -50.28
CA ILE A 990 10.82 -57.69 -51.04
C ILE A 990 11.24 -59.16 -50.95
N HIS A 991 12.52 -59.43 -51.21
CA HIS A 991 13.10 -60.76 -51.01
C HIS A 991 13.06 -61.21 -49.54
N PHE A 992 13.34 -60.32 -48.57
CA PHE A 992 13.31 -60.70 -47.16
C PHE A 992 11.92 -61.18 -46.70
N PHE A 993 10.86 -60.47 -47.10
CA PHE A 993 9.48 -60.78 -46.73
C PHE A 993 8.79 -61.81 -47.62
N GLU A 994 9.38 -62.18 -48.76
CA GLU A 994 8.79 -63.13 -49.73
C GLU A 994 7.43 -62.62 -50.27
N ILE A 995 7.40 -61.34 -50.63
CA ILE A 995 6.28 -60.63 -51.30
C ILE A 995 6.61 -60.51 -52.77
#